data_AF-A0A2N1R9X8-F1
#
_entry.id   AF-A0A2N1R9X8-F1
#
_cell.length_a   1.000
_cell.length_b   1.000
_cell.length_c   1.000
_cell.angle_alpha   90.00
_cell.angle_beta   90.00
_cell.angle_gamma   90.00
#
_symmetry.space_group_name_H-M   'P 1'
#
loop_
_entity.id
_entity.type
_entity.pdbx_description
1 polymer ?
#
loop_
_entity_poly.entity_id
_entity_poly.type
_entity_poly.pdbx_seq_one_letter_code
_entity_poly.pdbx_strand_id
1 'polypeptide(L)'
;MFMRSEGFLMSEKSLLQKAARFAKAAGSELSSGTDFVFDKDSGISKEDQKDILLHIDTVAKSSRIVAGPETWKVRPKKRGIALPLVVNLAGALVLAGGLYGLGLVFAPSEESFESSSAQLASAEGRLLQEIKRETEGRIQEKDKEIAAIQQRMASLDSERDELLSSVDARIKAKETELKDQLKLELDRERQRLIDEGLSQTDVQERMREFEKRKTEEFKSQLDGFAKKAEEEKAALQSRLDKARDEYRTSLSAATTERQRIQDESRQREQDLRAQLDDKNKALEAERARTADSLKGAQAELTRFNQDAARVKAVEDRLVGLYASARQSLRDGRLDDAAATLDSLRAYLADPQVAGVPTLQARRELDLFAVELIERSINSERSKTSADTSRVTAALDALAVVRNEVERARAAIAAGDPAAAMTAYRRALSATSELKEAGAFIEGNGKAMLDAKVAELEAATLAAQTAAVEAKVALGAVEAAARDEKALEAAFVRLLSSLPLGPGDASRVYSFIKTAGAREAVAAGKASDTASAGVPFRAAAADLSAGRYFEAIQGFATVLARYPAAGQVPRAVEGLRDAGGGLVVALQEARDKAAERIAELESRLAAARNEVPEPIPGTASAAAGATATTAPGAAGSTIPTAELVALQQEKSRLESELETARMRYEAVASAYRAYGADEEAILARGGDLALVEAKAKLDAFLSSPAVSSAMPGMRDRIARYLAAFQTAGQKEVLFNAADIVDGAARIRDAATRGRYFSDLEKRNAGNQSMLEFIDSVRQTFR
;
A
#
# COMPACT_ATOMS: atom_id res chain seq x y z
N MET A 1 -62.80 -44.12 14.54
CA MET A 1 -63.63 -42.95 14.18
C MET A 1 -62.66 -41.79 14.00
N PHE A 2 -62.06 -41.64 12.80
CA PHE A 2 -62.44 -40.65 11.78
C PHE A 2 -62.27 -39.21 12.32
N MET A 3 -61.36 -38.35 11.85
CA MET A 3 -61.06 -37.99 10.45
C MET A 3 -59.72 -37.24 10.27
N ARG A 4 -59.06 -37.50 9.11
CA ARG A 4 -58.46 -36.60 8.09
C ARG A 4 -57.38 -35.58 8.51
N SER A 5 -56.12 -35.73 8.07
CA SER A 5 -55.54 -35.52 6.73
C SER A 5 -55.50 -34.05 6.28
N GLU A 6 -54.30 -33.45 6.23
CA GLU A 6 -53.64 -33.06 4.97
C GLU A 6 -52.27 -32.41 5.26
N GLY A 7 -51.24 -32.91 4.55
CA GLY A 7 -49.90 -32.36 4.55
C GLY A 7 -49.78 -31.21 3.56
N PHE A 8 -49.19 -30.11 3.99
CA PHE A 8 -48.95 -28.93 3.15
C PHE A 8 -47.52 -28.99 2.60
N LEU A 9 -47.36 -29.57 1.41
CA LEU A 9 -46.15 -29.46 0.60
C LEU A 9 -46.07 -28.05 -0.02
N MET A 10 -45.18 -27.20 0.50
CA MET A 10 -44.83 -25.96 -0.19
C MET A 10 -43.92 -26.25 -1.38
N SER A 11 -44.44 -25.97 -2.57
CA SER A 11 -43.72 -25.94 -3.84
C SER A 11 -42.72 -24.78 -3.87
N GLU A 12 -41.43 -25.08 -3.85
CA GLU A 12 -40.37 -24.14 -4.23
C GLU A 12 -40.51 -23.78 -5.71
N LYS A 13 -41.05 -22.61 -5.98
CA LYS A 13 -41.05 -22.03 -7.33
C LYS A 13 -39.67 -21.45 -7.60
N SER A 14 -38.93 -22.15 -8.47
CA SER A 14 -37.61 -21.78 -8.99
C SER A 14 -37.52 -20.31 -9.42
N LEU A 15 -36.43 -19.65 -8.99
CA LEU A 15 -36.05 -18.27 -9.33
C LEU A 15 -36.02 -18.01 -10.85
N LEU A 16 -35.89 -19.04 -11.69
CA LEU A 16 -35.99 -18.93 -13.15
C LEU A 16 -37.39 -18.48 -13.62
N GLN A 17 -38.46 -18.86 -12.93
CA GLN A 17 -39.81 -18.37 -13.24
C GLN A 17 -40.02 -16.91 -12.84
N LYS A 18 -39.31 -16.43 -11.80
CA LYS A 18 -39.30 -15.00 -11.44
C LYS A 18 -38.49 -14.19 -12.44
N ALA A 19 -37.33 -14.68 -12.88
CA ALA A 19 -36.51 -14.02 -13.90
C ALA A 19 -37.22 -13.94 -15.27
N ALA A 20 -37.92 -15.00 -15.67
CA ALA A 20 -38.70 -15.00 -16.92
C ALA A 20 -39.90 -14.03 -16.89
N ARG A 21 -40.48 -13.75 -15.71
CA ARG A 21 -41.52 -12.72 -15.55
C ARG A 21 -40.96 -11.30 -15.62
N PHE A 22 -39.76 -11.05 -15.09
CA PHE A 22 -39.11 -9.74 -15.23
C PHE A 22 -38.66 -9.47 -16.66
N ALA A 23 -38.17 -10.47 -17.39
CA ALA A 23 -37.83 -10.32 -18.81
C ALA A 23 -39.07 -10.06 -19.68
N LYS A 24 -40.23 -10.65 -19.34
CA LYS A 24 -41.50 -10.42 -20.06
C LYS A 24 -42.17 -9.08 -19.70
N ALA A 25 -41.92 -8.55 -18.50
CA ALA A 25 -42.37 -7.21 -18.11
C ALA A 25 -41.50 -6.10 -18.74
N ALA A 26 -40.17 -6.27 -18.77
CA ALA A 26 -39.26 -5.30 -19.37
C ALA A 26 -39.35 -5.22 -20.91
N GLY A 27 -39.73 -6.33 -21.58
CA GLY A 27 -39.93 -6.35 -23.03
C GLY A 27 -41.27 -5.77 -23.51
N SER A 28 -42.21 -5.49 -22.60
CA SER A 28 -43.57 -5.04 -22.94
C SER A 28 -43.74 -3.52 -22.98
N GLU A 29 -42.77 -2.75 -22.47
CA GLU A 29 -42.86 -1.28 -22.40
C GLU A 29 -42.15 -0.55 -23.56
N LEU A 30 -41.47 -1.28 -24.44
CA LEU A 30 -40.79 -0.70 -25.62
C LEU A 30 -41.71 -0.50 -26.85
N SER A 31 -43.03 -0.66 -26.70
CA SER A 31 -43.99 -0.56 -27.82
C SER A 31 -45.00 0.59 -27.72
N SER A 32 -44.89 1.50 -26.76
CA SER A 32 -45.75 2.69 -26.70
C SER A 32 -44.91 3.95 -26.71
N GLY A 33 -45.05 4.74 -27.78
CA GLY A 33 -44.29 5.96 -28.06
C GLY A 33 -44.57 7.08 -27.05
N THR A 34 -43.88 7.04 -25.93
CA THR A 34 -43.83 8.12 -24.94
C THR A 34 -42.37 8.46 -24.63
N ASP A 35 -42.06 9.76 -24.74
CA ASP A 35 -40.73 10.35 -24.57
C ASP A 35 -40.06 9.91 -23.27
N PHE A 36 -38.91 9.26 -23.40
CA PHE A 36 -38.05 8.84 -22.30
C PHE A 36 -37.13 10.00 -21.88
N VAL A 37 -37.19 10.41 -20.61
CA VAL A 37 -36.39 11.48 -19.99
C VAL A 37 -35.69 10.87 -18.77
N PHE A 38 -34.37 11.03 -18.65
CA PHE A 38 -33.56 10.27 -17.69
C PHE A 38 -33.81 10.62 -16.23
N ASP A 39 -34.19 11.87 -15.95
CA ASP A 39 -34.69 12.34 -14.67
C ASP A 39 -35.20 13.79 -14.84
N LYS A 40 -36.35 14.14 -14.26
CA LYS A 40 -36.90 15.52 -14.34
C LYS A 40 -36.20 16.50 -13.40
N ASP A 41 -35.51 16.00 -12.38
CA ASP A 41 -34.86 16.82 -11.35
C ASP A 41 -33.36 17.04 -11.61
N SER A 42 -32.84 16.55 -12.73
CA SER A 42 -31.41 16.63 -13.08
C SER A 42 -30.91 18.02 -13.47
N GLY A 43 -31.80 19.01 -13.65
CA GLY A 43 -31.44 20.36 -14.08
C GLY A 43 -30.92 20.45 -15.53
N ILE A 44 -30.90 19.32 -16.26
CA ILE A 44 -30.46 19.23 -17.66
C ILE A 44 -31.67 19.46 -18.57
N SER A 45 -31.52 20.33 -19.56
CA SER A 45 -32.61 20.64 -20.50
C SER A 45 -33.04 19.40 -21.29
N LYS A 46 -34.30 19.35 -21.72
CA LYS A 46 -34.83 18.18 -22.46
C LYS A 46 -34.10 17.99 -23.79
N GLU A 47 -33.67 19.09 -24.41
CA GLU A 47 -32.87 19.12 -25.61
C GLU A 47 -31.48 18.49 -25.37
N ASP A 48 -30.81 18.80 -24.26
CA ASP A 48 -29.50 18.24 -23.92
C ASP A 48 -29.57 16.74 -23.60
N GLN A 49 -30.63 16.29 -22.92
CA GLN A 49 -30.84 14.86 -22.68
C GLN A 49 -31.03 14.06 -23.98
N LYS A 50 -31.66 14.68 -24.97
CA LYS A 50 -31.86 14.09 -26.30
C LYS A 50 -30.55 14.01 -27.09
N ASP A 51 -29.69 15.02 -26.94
CA ASP A 51 -28.38 15.04 -27.60
C ASP A 51 -27.41 14.03 -26.99
N ILE A 52 -27.45 13.85 -25.66
CA ILE A 52 -26.71 12.80 -24.95
C ILE A 52 -27.12 11.40 -25.43
N LEU A 53 -28.42 11.17 -25.64
CA LEU A 53 -28.92 9.91 -26.19
C LEU A 53 -28.45 9.63 -27.61
N LEU A 54 -28.45 10.66 -28.47
CA LEU A 54 -27.93 10.55 -29.83
C LEU A 54 -26.43 10.24 -29.84
N HIS A 55 -25.66 10.80 -28.91
CA HIS A 55 -24.24 10.50 -28.76
C HIS A 55 -23.99 9.07 -28.29
N ILE A 56 -24.77 8.57 -27.33
CA ILE A 56 -24.68 7.19 -26.85
C ILE A 56 -25.00 6.18 -27.97
N ASP A 57 -26.05 6.42 -28.76
CA ASP A 57 -26.42 5.54 -29.88
C ASP A 57 -25.38 5.57 -31.00
N THR A 58 -24.75 6.72 -31.24
CA THR A 58 -23.66 6.88 -32.21
C THR A 58 -22.39 6.13 -31.78
N VAL A 59 -22.01 6.21 -30.50
CA VAL A 59 -20.88 5.45 -29.95
C VAL A 59 -21.17 3.93 -29.96
N ALA A 60 -22.40 3.53 -29.65
CA ALA A 60 -22.82 2.12 -29.70
C ALA A 60 -22.83 1.56 -31.13
N LYS A 61 -23.24 2.34 -32.14
CA LYS A 61 -23.18 1.95 -33.56
C LYS A 61 -21.75 1.90 -34.11
N SER A 62 -20.87 2.79 -33.66
CA SER A 62 -19.45 2.81 -34.10
C SER A 62 -18.62 1.63 -33.59
N SER A 63 -19.09 0.92 -32.55
CA SER A 63 -18.35 -0.17 -31.89
C SER A 63 -18.80 -1.58 -32.28
N ARG A 64 -19.67 -1.73 -33.28
CA ARG A 64 -20.19 -3.05 -33.69
C ARG A 64 -19.23 -3.74 -34.66
N ILE A 65 -18.35 -4.58 -34.11
CA ILE A 65 -17.57 -5.55 -34.90
C ILE A 65 -18.56 -6.54 -35.54
N VAL A 66 -18.67 -6.49 -36.87
CA VAL A 66 -19.50 -7.39 -37.68
C VAL A 66 -18.77 -8.73 -37.83
N ALA A 67 -19.13 -9.70 -36.99
CA ALA A 67 -18.81 -11.10 -37.22
C ALA A 67 -19.92 -11.74 -38.08
N GLY A 68 -19.64 -11.97 -39.36
CA GLY A 68 -20.57 -12.58 -40.30
C GLY A 68 -20.56 -14.12 -40.28
N PRO A 69 -21.60 -14.79 -40.81
CA PRO A 69 -21.86 -16.23 -40.62
C PRO A 69 -20.93 -17.22 -41.35
N GLU A 70 -19.91 -16.76 -42.08
CA GLU A 70 -19.02 -17.64 -42.88
C GLU A 70 -17.66 -17.90 -42.23
N THR A 71 -17.35 -17.34 -41.06
CA THR A 71 -16.01 -17.50 -40.44
C THR A 71 -15.85 -18.78 -39.59
N TRP A 72 -16.90 -19.58 -39.40
CA TRP A 72 -16.87 -20.74 -38.48
C TRP A 72 -17.46 -22.00 -39.12
N LYS A 73 -16.77 -22.56 -40.13
CA LYS A 73 -16.98 -23.95 -40.59
C LYS A 73 -15.72 -24.77 -40.37
N VAL A 74 -15.52 -25.25 -39.15
CA VAL A 74 -14.55 -26.31 -38.84
C VAL A 74 -15.30 -27.64 -38.79
N ARG A 75 -14.99 -28.55 -39.72
CA ARG A 75 -15.50 -29.93 -39.72
C ARG A 75 -14.62 -30.81 -38.81
N PRO A 76 -15.13 -31.34 -37.67
CA PRO A 76 -14.36 -32.25 -36.83
C PRO A 76 -14.32 -33.66 -37.43
N LYS A 77 -13.12 -34.22 -37.53
CA LYS A 77 -12.82 -35.48 -38.24
C LYS A 77 -12.96 -36.76 -37.39
N LYS A 78 -13.34 -36.68 -36.11
CA LYS A 78 -13.49 -37.86 -35.23
C LYS A 78 -14.65 -37.69 -34.25
N ARG A 79 -15.64 -38.60 -34.34
CA ARG A 79 -16.73 -38.76 -33.38
C ARG A 79 -16.25 -39.66 -32.24
N GLY A 80 -15.94 -39.08 -31.09
CA GLY A 80 -15.55 -39.81 -29.87
C GLY A 80 -16.40 -39.35 -28.69
N ILE A 81 -17.13 -40.30 -28.07
CA ILE A 81 -18.06 -40.09 -26.95
C ILE A 81 -17.33 -39.67 -25.64
N ALA A 82 -15.99 -39.71 -25.61
CA ALA A 82 -15.20 -39.43 -24.41
C ALA A 82 -15.07 -37.93 -24.05
N LEU A 83 -15.08 -37.02 -25.03
CA LEU A 83 -14.84 -35.59 -24.78
C LEU A 83 -16.00 -34.91 -24.00
N PRO A 84 -17.29 -35.15 -24.31
CA PRO A 84 -18.40 -34.56 -23.55
C PRO A 84 -18.43 -35.00 -22.08
N LEU A 85 -17.98 -36.23 -21.78
CA LEU A 85 -17.94 -36.76 -20.42
C LEU A 85 -16.86 -36.07 -19.57
N VAL A 86 -15.67 -35.86 -20.11
CA VAL A 86 -14.58 -35.15 -19.41
C VAL A 86 -14.92 -33.68 -19.22
N VAL A 87 -15.55 -33.04 -20.20
CA VAL A 87 -15.98 -31.63 -20.10
C VAL A 87 -17.08 -31.46 -19.06
N ASN A 88 -18.05 -32.39 -18.99
CA ASN A 88 -19.10 -32.33 -17.96
C ASN A 88 -18.54 -32.62 -16.56
N LEU A 89 -17.54 -33.49 -16.42
CA LEU A 89 -16.88 -33.78 -15.15
C LEU A 89 -16.03 -32.58 -14.66
N ALA A 90 -15.31 -31.92 -15.57
CA ALA A 90 -14.57 -30.70 -15.29
C ALA A 90 -15.52 -29.53 -14.96
N GLY A 91 -16.64 -29.41 -15.68
CA GLY A 91 -17.68 -28.43 -15.40
C GLY A 91 -18.34 -28.63 -14.03
N ALA A 92 -18.58 -29.88 -13.62
CA ALA A 92 -19.12 -30.21 -12.30
C ALA A 92 -18.12 -29.87 -11.17
N LEU A 93 -16.82 -30.10 -11.38
CA LEU A 93 -15.76 -29.71 -10.43
C LEU A 93 -15.62 -28.19 -10.29
N VAL A 94 -15.73 -27.45 -11.40
CA VAL A 94 -15.70 -25.97 -11.37
C VAL A 94 -16.96 -25.40 -10.73
N LEU A 95 -18.13 -26.01 -10.93
CA LEU A 95 -19.38 -25.61 -10.26
C LEU A 95 -19.36 -25.91 -8.76
N ALA A 96 -18.84 -27.08 -8.36
CA ALA A 96 -18.69 -27.43 -6.95
C ALA A 96 -17.66 -26.52 -6.26
N GLY A 97 -16.51 -26.25 -6.91
CA GLY A 97 -15.51 -25.31 -6.41
C GLY A 97 -16.01 -23.87 -6.38
N GLY A 98 -16.81 -23.46 -7.37
CA GLY A 98 -17.44 -22.14 -7.42
C GLY A 98 -18.48 -21.93 -6.32
N LEU A 99 -19.33 -22.93 -6.05
CA LEU A 99 -20.31 -22.87 -4.97
C LEU A 99 -19.65 -22.91 -3.59
N TYR A 100 -18.58 -23.67 -3.42
CA TYR A 100 -17.77 -23.68 -2.19
C TYR A 100 -17.05 -22.34 -1.96
N GLY A 101 -16.49 -21.74 -3.02
CA GLY A 101 -15.87 -20.42 -2.97
C GLY A 101 -16.86 -19.29 -2.68
N LEU A 102 -18.08 -19.36 -3.24
CA LEU A 102 -19.16 -18.42 -2.95
C LEU A 102 -19.62 -18.50 -1.48
N GLY A 103 -19.64 -19.69 -0.87
CA GLY A 103 -19.93 -19.83 0.57
C GLY A 103 -18.88 -19.21 1.49
N LEU A 104 -17.62 -19.17 1.05
CA LEU A 104 -16.49 -18.57 1.78
C LEU A 104 -16.39 -17.05 1.61
N VAL A 105 -16.88 -16.52 0.49
CA VAL A 105 -16.82 -15.07 0.17
C VAL A 105 -18.09 -14.32 0.63
N PHE A 106 -19.22 -15.00 0.82
CA PHE A 106 -20.51 -14.39 1.18
C PHE A 106 -21.06 -14.83 2.54
N ALA A 107 -20.20 -15.29 3.46
CA ALA A 107 -20.58 -15.28 4.87
C ALA A 107 -20.91 -13.82 5.26
N PRO A 108 -22.09 -13.55 5.86
CA PRO A 108 -22.49 -12.19 6.17
C PRO A 108 -21.59 -11.66 7.30
N SER A 109 -20.57 -10.91 6.92
CA SER A 109 -19.80 -10.06 7.83
C SER A 109 -20.66 -8.83 8.14
N GLU A 110 -21.56 -8.95 9.11
CA GLU A 110 -21.90 -7.80 9.94
C GLU A 110 -20.62 -7.40 10.70
N GLU A 111 -19.92 -6.39 10.19
CA GLU A 111 -19.15 -5.39 10.95
C GLU A 111 -18.18 -4.64 10.03
N SER A 112 -18.73 -3.66 9.32
CA SER A 112 -17.97 -2.51 8.86
C SER A 112 -17.81 -1.55 10.03
N PHE A 113 -16.71 -1.61 10.79
CA PHE A 113 -16.06 -0.49 11.53
C PHE A 113 -14.83 -0.89 12.41
N GLU A 114 -14.04 -1.94 12.08
CA GLU A 114 -12.84 -2.33 12.89
C GLU A 114 -11.54 -2.60 12.08
N SER A 115 -11.27 -1.87 10.99
CA SER A 115 -10.15 -2.21 10.08
C SER A 115 -8.73 -1.81 10.56
N SER A 116 -8.57 -1.20 11.74
CA SER A 116 -7.23 -0.85 12.28
C SER A 116 -6.75 -1.75 13.43
N SER A 117 -7.64 -2.46 14.15
CA SER A 117 -7.24 -3.41 15.21
C SER A 117 -6.76 -4.76 14.65
N ALA A 118 -7.40 -5.24 13.58
CA ALA A 118 -7.12 -6.58 13.05
C ALA A 118 -5.72 -6.71 12.40
N GLN A 119 -5.11 -5.61 11.96
CA GLN A 119 -3.77 -5.63 11.36
C GLN A 119 -2.64 -5.71 12.41
N LEU A 120 -2.85 -5.18 13.62
CA LEU A 120 -1.91 -5.33 14.74
C LEU A 120 -1.97 -6.75 15.34
N ALA A 121 -3.18 -7.30 15.50
CA ALA A 121 -3.39 -8.66 15.98
C ALA A 121 -2.77 -9.73 15.05
N SER A 122 -2.67 -9.45 13.74
CA SER A 122 -2.12 -10.38 12.75
C SER A 122 -0.59 -10.51 12.80
N ALA A 123 0.13 -9.42 13.07
CA ALA A 123 1.59 -9.46 13.17
C ALA A 123 2.06 -10.11 14.48
N GLU A 124 1.36 -9.82 15.58
CA GLU A 124 1.67 -10.33 16.91
C GLU A 124 1.27 -11.80 17.08
N GLY A 125 0.15 -12.23 16.47
CA GLY A 125 -0.24 -13.64 16.39
C GLY A 125 0.74 -14.47 15.55
N ARG A 126 1.30 -13.91 14.48
CA ARG A 126 2.36 -14.56 13.68
C ARG A 126 3.65 -14.71 14.47
N LEU A 127 4.01 -13.71 15.29
CA LEU A 127 5.19 -13.79 16.15
C LEU A 127 5.08 -14.92 17.18
N LEU A 128 3.91 -15.09 17.81
CA LEU A 128 3.66 -16.23 18.71
C LEU A 128 3.80 -17.57 17.99
N GLN A 129 3.29 -17.65 16.75
CA GLN A 129 3.37 -18.88 15.96
C GLN A 129 4.80 -19.19 15.53
N GLU A 130 5.60 -18.17 15.22
CA GLU A 130 7.01 -18.33 14.85
C GLU A 130 7.86 -18.75 16.06
N ILE A 131 7.65 -18.14 17.24
CA ILE A 131 8.32 -18.55 18.48
C ILE A 131 8.01 -20.01 18.82
N LYS A 132 6.74 -20.43 18.64
CA LYS A 132 6.34 -21.81 18.84
C LYS A 132 7.03 -22.75 17.85
N ARG A 133 7.10 -22.37 16.57
CA ARG A 133 7.77 -23.14 15.52
C ARG A 133 9.28 -23.26 15.76
N GLU A 134 9.95 -22.17 16.15
CA GLU A 134 11.38 -22.16 16.48
C GLU A 134 11.65 -23.07 17.69
N THR A 135 10.80 -23.01 18.72
CA THR A 135 10.92 -23.86 19.90
C THR A 135 10.71 -25.34 19.55
N GLU A 136 9.68 -25.66 18.78
CA GLU A 136 9.42 -27.03 18.31
C GLU A 136 10.62 -27.57 17.51
N GLY A 137 11.24 -26.74 16.67
CA GLY A 137 12.45 -27.11 15.94
C GLY A 137 13.63 -27.46 16.87
N ARG A 138 13.90 -26.61 17.87
CA ARG A 138 14.98 -26.87 18.85
C ARG A 138 14.72 -28.09 19.71
N ILE A 139 13.47 -28.32 20.12
CA ILE A 139 13.08 -29.52 20.87
C ILE A 139 13.28 -30.76 20.01
N GLN A 140 12.88 -30.73 18.74
CA GLN A 140 13.09 -31.86 17.82
C GLN A 140 14.58 -32.15 17.59
N GLU A 141 15.42 -31.12 17.48
CA GLU A 141 16.87 -31.28 17.35
C GLU A 141 17.46 -31.94 18.61
N LYS A 142 17.05 -31.50 19.80
CA LYS A 142 17.48 -32.12 21.07
C LYS A 142 16.95 -33.54 21.24
N ASP A 143 15.73 -33.83 20.79
CA ASP A 143 15.17 -35.19 20.80
C ASP A 143 15.97 -36.13 19.88
N LYS A 144 16.42 -35.65 18.71
CA LYS A 144 17.33 -36.41 17.83
C LYS A 144 18.68 -36.66 18.48
N GLU A 145 19.25 -35.65 19.15
CA GLU A 145 20.51 -35.79 19.89
C GLU A 145 20.41 -36.82 21.02
N ILE A 146 19.32 -36.76 21.80
CA ILE A 146 19.01 -37.73 22.86
C ILE A 146 18.89 -39.15 22.28
N ALA A 147 18.16 -39.32 21.17
CA ALA A 147 18.01 -40.62 20.51
C ALA A 147 19.37 -41.16 20.01
N ALA A 148 20.22 -40.30 19.44
CA ALA A 148 21.55 -40.68 18.99
C ALA A 148 22.46 -41.12 20.16
N ILE A 149 22.41 -40.42 21.31
CA ILE A 149 23.15 -40.81 22.52
C ILE A 149 22.66 -42.17 23.04
N GLN A 150 21.34 -42.37 23.10
CA GLN A 150 20.75 -43.66 23.53
C GLN A 150 21.15 -44.81 22.61
N GLN A 151 21.19 -44.59 21.29
CA GLN A 151 21.63 -45.60 20.34
C GLN A 151 23.11 -45.95 20.51
N ARG A 152 23.98 -44.96 20.74
CA ARG A 152 25.41 -45.19 21.04
C ARG A 152 25.63 -45.93 22.35
N MET A 153 24.80 -45.68 23.36
CA MET A 153 24.83 -46.46 24.60
C MET A 153 24.44 -47.92 24.36
N ALA A 154 23.42 -48.18 23.55
CA ALA A 154 23.01 -49.54 23.21
C ALA A 154 24.07 -50.30 22.37
N SER A 155 24.76 -49.60 21.47
CA SER A 155 25.87 -50.19 20.71
C SER A 155 27.06 -50.51 21.61
N LEU A 156 27.41 -49.62 22.55
CA LEU A 156 28.45 -49.88 23.55
C LEU A 156 28.14 -51.08 24.43
N ASP A 157 26.90 -51.22 24.88
CA ASP A 157 26.48 -52.39 25.67
C ASP A 157 26.59 -53.69 24.83
N SER A 158 26.30 -53.63 23.52
CA SER A 158 26.46 -54.78 22.61
C SER A 158 27.94 -55.11 22.33
N GLU A 159 28.77 -54.08 22.07
CA GLU A 159 30.22 -54.22 21.88
C GLU A 159 30.88 -54.82 23.13
N ARG A 160 30.43 -54.42 24.32
CA ARG A 160 30.88 -55.01 25.58
C ARG A 160 30.63 -56.52 25.59
N ASP A 161 29.41 -56.94 25.31
CA ASP A 161 29.03 -58.36 25.35
C ASP A 161 29.76 -59.18 24.28
N GLU A 162 29.93 -58.63 23.08
CA GLU A 162 30.71 -59.25 22.00
C GLU A 162 32.18 -59.40 22.40
N LEU A 163 32.80 -58.36 22.96
CA LEU A 163 34.18 -58.38 23.44
C LEU A 163 34.39 -59.45 24.52
N LEU A 164 33.50 -59.53 25.52
CA LEU A 164 33.58 -60.53 26.58
C LEU A 164 33.54 -61.94 26.00
N SER A 165 32.66 -62.19 25.03
CA SER A 165 32.57 -63.50 24.36
C SER A 165 33.82 -63.82 23.52
N SER A 166 34.40 -62.80 22.86
CA SER A 166 35.56 -62.96 21.98
C SER A 166 36.84 -63.33 22.74
N VAL A 167 37.04 -62.75 23.93
CA VAL A 167 38.19 -63.06 24.79
C VAL A 167 38.10 -64.49 25.30
N ASP A 168 36.93 -64.90 25.77
CA ASP A 168 36.70 -66.26 26.25
C ASP A 168 36.88 -67.29 25.12
N ALA A 169 36.46 -66.95 23.89
CA ALA A 169 36.69 -67.77 22.70
C ALA A 169 38.17 -67.89 22.34
N ARG A 170 38.94 -66.79 22.43
CA ARG A 170 40.40 -66.79 22.20
C ARG A 170 41.15 -67.68 23.18
N ILE A 171 40.77 -67.65 24.46
CA ILE A 171 41.36 -68.53 25.49
C ILE A 171 41.09 -69.99 25.16
N LYS A 172 39.84 -70.36 24.81
CA LYS A 172 39.49 -71.73 24.40
C LYS A 172 40.18 -72.18 23.12
N ALA A 173 40.31 -71.29 22.13
CA ALA A 173 41.04 -71.58 20.91
C ALA A 173 42.52 -71.86 21.22
N LYS A 174 43.14 -71.06 22.09
CA LYS A 174 44.54 -71.25 22.48
C LYS A 174 44.74 -72.54 23.29
N GLU A 175 43.81 -72.86 24.18
CA GLU A 175 43.80 -74.15 24.90
C GLU A 175 43.77 -75.34 23.94
N THR A 176 42.94 -75.27 22.89
CA THR A 176 42.84 -76.33 21.88
C THR A 176 44.12 -76.44 21.06
N GLU A 177 44.67 -75.30 20.62
CA GLU A 177 45.94 -75.25 19.88
C GLU A 177 47.09 -75.86 20.68
N LEU A 178 47.23 -75.52 21.96
CA LEU A 178 48.27 -76.06 22.83
C LEU A 178 48.08 -77.56 23.10
N LYS A 179 46.83 -78.03 23.22
CA LYS A 179 46.53 -79.48 23.35
C LYS A 179 46.93 -80.26 22.09
N ASP A 180 46.69 -79.71 20.91
CA ASP A 180 47.05 -80.37 19.66
C ASP A 180 48.56 -80.32 19.40
N GLN A 181 49.24 -79.22 19.79
CA GLN A 181 50.71 -79.15 19.81
C GLN A 181 51.31 -80.20 20.75
N LEU A 182 50.74 -80.40 21.94
CA LEU A 182 51.18 -81.43 22.88
C LEU A 182 51.11 -82.83 22.27
N LYS A 183 49.98 -83.19 21.64
CA LYS A 183 49.85 -84.50 20.97
C LYS A 183 50.91 -84.68 19.89
N LEU A 184 51.14 -83.65 19.08
CA LEU A 184 52.07 -83.69 17.96
C LEU A 184 53.54 -83.78 18.43
N GLU A 185 53.90 -83.11 19.53
CA GLU A 185 55.20 -83.26 20.17
C GLU A 185 55.38 -84.64 20.81
N LEU A 186 54.35 -85.19 21.45
CA LEU A 186 54.38 -86.55 22.01
C LEU A 186 54.59 -87.62 20.92
N ASP A 187 53.91 -87.51 19.79
CA ASP A 187 54.05 -88.45 18.68
C ASP A 187 55.46 -88.38 18.05
N ARG A 188 56.01 -87.17 17.90
CA ARG A 188 57.40 -86.97 17.42
C ARG A 188 58.43 -87.56 18.37
N GLU A 189 58.28 -87.32 19.67
CA GLU A 189 59.23 -87.85 20.66
C GLU A 189 59.13 -89.38 20.76
N ARG A 190 57.92 -89.93 20.67
CA ARG A 190 57.72 -91.38 20.59
C ARG A 190 58.44 -91.99 19.40
N GLN A 191 58.34 -91.38 18.21
CA GLN A 191 59.03 -91.84 17.01
C GLN A 191 60.55 -91.79 17.19
N ARG A 192 61.06 -90.69 17.75
CA ARG A 192 62.49 -90.49 18.01
C ARG A 192 63.07 -91.53 18.96
N LEU A 193 62.35 -91.84 20.04
CA LEU A 193 62.76 -92.86 21.01
C LEU A 193 62.73 -94.29 20.43
N ILE A 194 61.83 -94.56 19.48
CA ILE A 194 61.81 -95.82 18.71
C ILE A 194 63.03 -95.90 17.78
N ASP A 195 63.34 -94.82 17.07
CA ASP A 195 64.47 -94.75 16.13
C ASP A 195 65.85 -94.85 16.85
N GLU A 196 65.93 -94.41 18.12
CA GLU A 196 67.11 -94.56 18.98
C GLU A 196 67.31 -95.99 19.53
N GLY A 197 66.39 -96.93 19.25
CA GLY A 197 66.54 -98.36 19.58
C GLY A 197 66.34 -98.71 21.05
N LEU A 198 65.65 -97.86 21.82
CA LEU A 198 65.36 -98.07 23.23
C LEU A 198 64.36 -99.22 23.46
N SER A 199 64.47 -99.90 24.61
CA SER A 199 63.51 -100.94 24.98
C SER A 199 62.12 -100.34 25.21
N GLN A 200 61.06 -101.12 24.96
CA GLN A 200 59.68 -100.64 25.04
C GLN A 200 59.32 -100.06 26.43
N THR A 201 59.96 -100.58 27.49
CA THR A 201 59.86 -100.09 28.87
C THR A 201 60.54 -98.73 29.07
N ASP A 202 61.74 -98.54 28.53
CA ASP A 202 62.48 -97.27 28.65
C ASP A 202 61.80 -96.15 27.87
N VAL A 203 61.21 -96.47 26.71
CA VAL A 203 60.42 -95.53 25.90
C VAL A 203 59.20 -95.04 26.68
N GLN A 204 58.50 -95.91 27.42
CA GLN A 204 57.33 -95.50 28.22
C GLN A 204 57.71 -94.58 29.38
N GLU A 205 58.82 -94.87 30.06
CA GLU A 205 59.27 -94.06 31.20
C GLU A 205 59.72 -92.66 30.75
N ARG A 206 60.54 -92.57 29.69
CA ARG A 206 60.92 -91.29 29.08
C ARG A 206 59.72 -90.53 28.52
N MET A 207 58.76 -91.20 27.90
CA MET A 207 57.54 -90.57 27.41
C MET A 207 56.70 -89.97 28.55
N ARG A 208 56.60 -90.64 29.70
CA ARG A 208 55.89 -90.08 30.87
C ARG A 208 56.58 -88.85 31.44
N GLU A 209 57.91 -88.86 31.55
CA GLU A 209 58.66 -87.70 32.01
C GLU A 209 58.55 -86.52 31.03
N PHE A 210 58.63 -86.81 29.72
CA PHE A 210 58.48 -85.82 28.67
C PHE A 210 57.06 -85.23 28.65
N GLU A 211 56.02 -86.07 28.70
CA GLU A 211 54.62 -85.66 28.80
C GLU A 211 54.39 -84.77 30.02
N LYS A 212 54.92 -85.16 31.19
CA LYS A 212 54.78 -84.37 32.41
C LYS A 212 55.43 -82.99 32.27
N ARG A 213 56.68 -82.93 31.79
CA ARG A 213 57.41 -81.67 31.56
C ARG A 213 56.69 -80.76 30.57
N LYS A 214 56.23 -81.31 29.45
CA LYS A 214 55.52 -80.54 28.42
C LYS A 214 54.15 -80.07 28.86
N THR A 215 53.44 -80.90 29.64
CA THR A 215 52.17 -80.50 30.24
C THR A 215 52.36 -79.33 31.21
N GLU A 216 53.43 -79.32 32.03
CA GLU A 216 53.77 -78.19 32.89
C GLU A 216 54.13 -76.93 32.09
N GLU A 217 54.93 -77.07 31.02
CA GLU A 217 55.29 -75.95 30.14
C GLU A 217 54.05 -75.33 29.48
N PHE A 218 53.17 -76.14 28.88
CA PHE A 218 51.94 -75.65 28.26
C PHE A 218 50.95 -75.07 29.26
N LYS A 219 50.84 -75.65 30.46
CA LYS A 219 50.02 -75.09 31.53
C LYS A 219 50.53 -73.70 31.91
N SER A 220 51.85 -73.52 32.07
CA SER A 220 52.43 -72.21 32.33
C SER A 220 52.19 -71.21 31.19
N GLN A 221 52.26 -71.65 29.93
CA GLN A 221 51.97 -70.79 28.77
C GLN A 221 50.49 -70.38 28.72
N LEU A 222 49.58 -71.31 29.01
CA LEU A 222 48.14 -71.07 29.04
C LEU A 222 47.77 -70.12 30.19
N ASP A 223 48.33 -70.33 31.39
CA ASP A 223 48.13 -69.43 32.54
C ASP A 223 48.65 -68.01 32.23
N GLY A 224 49.81 -67.91 31.55
CA GLY A 224 50.36 -66.62 31.11
C GLY A 224 49.50 -65.92 30.06
N PHE A 225 48.94 -66.68 29.11
CA PHE A 225 48.01 -66.14 28.10
C PHE A 225 46.69 -65.72 28.73
N ALA A 226 46.13 -66.54 29.64
CA ALA A 226 44.90 -66.25 30.36
C ALA A 226 45.02 -64.96 31.18
N LYS A 227 46.14 -64.78 31.91
CA LYS A 227 46.41 -63.53 32.65
C LYS A 227 46.44 -62.30 31.75
N LYS A 228 47.17 -62.35 30.62
CA LYS A 228 47.21 -61.23 29.67
C LYS A 228 45.83 -60.93 29.08
N ALA A 229 45.07 -61.96 28.73
CA ALA A 229 43.72 -61.81 28.22
C ALA A 229 42.76 -61.21 29.27
N GLU A 230 42.90 -61.57 30.55
CA GLU A 230 42.14 -60.96 31.65
C GLU A 230 42.53 -59.51 31.90
N GLU A 231 43.82 -59.17 31.83
CA GLU A 231 44.30 -57.77 31.92
C GLU A 231 43.76 -56.91 30.77
N GLU A 232 43.81 -57.42 29.53
CA GLU A 232 43.22 -56.76 28.36
C GLU A 232 41.71 -56.58 28.51
N LYS A 233 41.00 -57.62 28.98
CA LYS A 233 39.56 -57.58 29.27
C LYS A 233 39.23 -56.50 30.30
N ALA A 234 39.97 -56.44 31.41
CA ALA A 234 39.77 -55.44 32.44
C ALA A 234 40.04 -54.01 31.94
N ALA A 235 41.10 -53.82 31.14
CA ALA A 235 41.42 -52.52 30.55
C ALA A 235 40.34 -52.06 29.55
N LEU A 236 39.80 -52.98 28.74
CA LEU A 236 38.71 -52.70 27.80
C LEU A 236 37.40 -52.41 28.53
N GLN A 237 37.05 -53.19 29.55
CA GLN A 237 35.88 -52.94 30.39
C GLN A 237 35.95 -51.54 31.01
N SER A 238 37.09 -51.17 31.59
CA SER A 238 37.28 -49.83 32.17
C SER A 238 37.09 -48.70 31.14
N ARG A 239 37.55 -48.88 29.90
CA ARG A 239 37.35 -47.91 28.82
C ARG A 239 35.88 -47.80 28.41
N LEU A 240 35.17 -48.93 28.31
CA LEU A 240 33.74 -48.97 27.98
C LEU A 240 32.89 -48.33 29.08
N ASP A 241 33.20 -48.61 30.35
CA ASP A 241 32.51 -48.00 31.49
C ASP A 241 32.72 -46.48 31.52
N LYS A 242 33.94 -46.01 31.26
CA LYS A 242 34.22 -44.58 31.14
C LYS A 242 33.43 -43.93 30.01
N ALA A 243 33.39 -44.55 28.82
CA ALA A 243 32.59 -44.05 27.70
C ALA A 243 31.09 -44.01 28.05
N ARG A 244 30.60 -45.03 28.76
CA ARG A 244 29.21 -45.10 29.23
C ARG A 244 28.86 -43.95 30.17
N ASP A 245 29.75 -43.61 31.10
CA ASP A 245 29.52 -42.51 32.03
C ASP A 245 29.58 -41.14 31.35
N GLU A 246 30.44 -40.97 30.34
CA GLU A 246 30.46 -39.78 29.47
C GLU A 246 29.15 -39.62 28.69
N TYR A 247 28.61 -40.72 28.14
CA TYR A 247 27.31 -40.70 27.45
C TYR A 247 26.12 -40.47 28.39
N ARG A 248 26.14 -41.04 29.61
CA ARG A 248 25.12 -40.75 30.64
C ARG A 248 25.11 -39.29 31.04
N THR A 249 26.29 -38.69 31.20
CA THR A 249 26.45 -37.27 31.51
C THR A 249 25.90 -36.42 30.36
N SER A 250 26.25 -36.77 29.13
CA SER A 250 25.75 -36.08 27.92
C SER A 250 24.22 -36.20 27.79
N LEU A 251 23.64 -37.37 28.09
CA LEU A 251 22.20 -37.59 28.09
C LEU A 251 21.48 -36.72 29.14
N SER A 252 22.04 -36.63 30.35
CA SER A 252 21.51 -35.76 31.41
C SER A 252 21.59 -34.28 31.05
N ALA A 253 22.69 -33.85 30.42
CA ALA A 253 22.84 -32.47 29.95
C ALA A 253 21.83 -32.15 28.84
N ALA A 254 21.69 -33.03 27.84
CA ALA A 254 20.76 -32.85 26.72
C ALA A 254 19.29 -32.82 27.19
N THR A 255 18.91 -33.68 28.14
CA THR A 255 17.55 -33.69 28.73
C THR A 255 17.27 -32.44 29.57
N THR A 256 18.26 -31.96 30.33
CA THR A 256 18.15 -30.69 31.07
C THR A 256 17.99 -29.50 30.14
N GLU A 257 18.77 -29.45 29.06
CA GLU A 257 18.67 -28.37 28.08
C GLU A 257 17.34 -28.39 27.34
N ARG A 258 16.83 -29.57 26.98
CA ARG A 258 15.49 -29.73 26.41
C ARG A 258 14.41 -29.16 27.34
N GLN A 259 14.50 -29.45 28.65
CA GLN A 259 13.57 -28.91 29.64
C GLN A 259 13.69 -27.39 29.76
N ARG A 260 14.92 -26.86 29.77
CA ARG A 260 15.19 -25.42 29.81
C ARG A 260 14.57 -24.69 28.61
N ILE A 261 14.73 -25.23 27.39
CA ILE A 261 14.13 -24.68 26.17
C ILE A 261 12.60 -24.64 26.28
N GLN A 262 11.99 -25.69 26.84
CA GLN A 262 10.54 -25.76 27.01
C GLN A 262 10.03 -24.73 28.02
N ASP A 263 10.71 -24.55 29.15
CA ASP A 263 10.31 -23.61 30.19
C ASP A 263 10.55 -22.15 29.74
N GLU A 264 11.66 -21.87 29.07
CA GLU A 264 11.95 -20.56 28.48
C GLU A 264 10.90 -20.17 27.43
N SER A 265 10.50 -21.11 26.57
CA SER A 265 9.44 -20.87 25.57
C SER A 265 8.10 -20.52 26.22
N ARG A 266 7.70 -21.26 27.26
CA ARG A 266 6.48 -20.97 28.04
C ARG A 266 6.53 -19.59 28.68
N GLN A 267 7.68 -19.22 29.25
CA GLN A 267 7.84 -17.93 29.89
C GLN A 267 7.76 -16.79 28.87
N ARG A 268 8.46 -16.91 27.74
CA ARG A 268 8.36 -15.93 26.64
C ARG A 268 6.93 -15.80 26.11
N GLU A 269 6.19 -16.91 25.98
CA GLU A 269 4.79 -16.88 25.56
C GLU A 269 3.90 -16.12 26.55
N GLN A 270 4.10 -16.34 27.86
CA GLN A 270 3.38 -15.62 28.91
C GLN A 270 3.71 -14.13 28.91
N ASP A 271 4.99 -13.77 28.80
CA ASP A 271 5.44 -12.38 28.75
C ASP A 271 4.87 -11.66 27.52
N LEU A 272 4.84 -12.32 26.36
CA LEU A 272 4.22 -11.76 25.15
C LEU A 272 2.72 -11.54 25.36
N ARG A 273 2.00 -12.51 25.91
CA ARG A 273 0.56 -12.37 26.20
C ARG A 273 0.28 -11.21 27.16
N ALA A 274 1.10 -11.04 28.19
CA ALA A 274 0.99 -9.91 29.12
C ALA A 274 1.20 -8.56 28.41
N GLN A 275 2.22 -8.46 27.55
CA GLN A 275 2.47 -7.26 26.75
C GLN A 275 1.32 -6.93 25.79
N LEU A 276 0.68 -7.95 25.20
CA LEU A 276 -0.46 -7.77 24.32
C LEU A 276 -1.70 -7.26 25.08
N ASP A 277 -1.96 -7.80 26.26
CA ASP A 277 -3.04 -7.31 27.12
C ASP A 277 -2.83 -5.85 27.54
N ASP A 278 -1.59 -5.47 27.87
CA ASP A 278 -1.26 -4.09 28.24
C ASP A 278 -1.38 -3.13 27.05
N LYS A 279 -0.95 -3.54 25.85
CA LYS A 279 -1.16 -2.76 24.62
C LYS A 279 -2.63 -2.61 24.28
N ASN A 280 -3.43 -3.67 24.42
CA ASN A 280 -4.87 -3.61 24.17
C ASN A 280 -5.56 -2.62 25.11
N LYS A 281 -5.23 -2.66 26.42
CA LYS A 281 -5.74 -1.67 27.39
C LYS A 281 -5.32 -0.24 27.02
N ALA A 282 -4.09 -0.03 26.56
CA ALA A 282 -3.61 1.28 26.13
C ALA A 282 -4.36 1.80 24.89
N LEU A 283 -4.57 0.93 23.90
CA LEU A 283 -5.34 1.25 22.69
C LEU A 283 -6.81 1.54 23.00
N GLU A 284 -7.43 0.79 23.91
CA GLU A 284 -8.79 1.07 24.38
C GLU A 284 -8.88 2.44 25.08
N ALA A 285 -7.90 2.78 25.92
CA ALA A 285 -7.83 4.08 26.57
C ALA A 285 -7.65 5.22 25.55
N GLU A 286 -6.87 5.02 24.49
CA GLU A 286 -6.68 5.98 23.40
C GLU A 286 -7.95 6.13 22.53
N ARG A 287 -8.64 5.02 22.24
CA ARG A 287 -9.95 5.03 21.55
C ARG A 287 -10.98 5.82 22.34
N ALA A 288 -11.04 5.64 23.67
CA ALA A 288 -11.94 6.40 24.53
C ALA A 288 -11.65 7.91 24.46
N ARG A 289 -10.37 8.32 24.55
CA ARG A 289 -9.96 9.74 24.41
C ARG A 289 -10.31 10.31 23.04
N THR A 290 -10.15 9.53 21.98
CA THR A 290 -10.46 9.96 20.61
C THR A 290 -11.97 10.08 20.41
N ALA A 291 -12.76 9.18 20.99
CA ALA A 291 -14.22 9.28 20.96
C ALA A 291 -14.71 10.53 21.70
N ASP A 292 -14.10 10.88 22.83
CA ASP A 292 -14.43 12.09 23.58
C ASP A 292 -14.04 13.38 22.82
N SER A 293 -12.89 13.39 22.14
CA SER A 293 -12.48 14.54 21.31
C SER A 293 -13.42 14.73 20.11
N LEU A 294 -13.84 13.64 19.46
CA LEU A 294 -14.84 13.64 18.38
C LEU A 294 -16.19 14.19 18.85
N LYS A 295 -16.67 13.77 20.02
CA LYS A 295 -17.88 14.33 20.63
C LYS A 295 -17.75 15.83 20.90
N GLY A 296 -16.59 16.27 21.40
CA GLY A 296 -16.28 17.69 21.61
C GLY A 296 -16.34 18.50 20.31
N ALA A 297 -15.67 18.01 19.26
CA ALA A 297 -15.65 18.67 17.95
C ALA A 297 -17.05 18.71 17.30
N GLN A 298 -17.84 17.65 17.43
CA GLN A 298 -19.23 17.63 16.93
C GLN A 298 -20.13 18.63 17.67
N ALA A 299 -19.95 18.77 19.00
CA ALA A 299 -20.68 19.76 19.78
C ALA A 299 -20.31 21.20 19.37
N GLU A 300 -19.02 21.48 19.14
CA GLU A 300 -18.56 22.77 18.62
C GLU A 300 -19.11 23.07 17.23
N LEU A 301 -19.07 22.10 16.31
CA LEU A 301 -19.62 22.28 14.96
C LEU A 301 -21.12 22.56 14.98
N THR A 302 -21.85 21.86 15.84
CA THR A 302 -23.29 22.10 16.04
C THR A 302 -23.54 23.51 16.55
N ARG A 303 -22.71 23.99 17.48
CA ARG A 303 -22.78 25.36 18.00
C ARG A 303 -22.51 26.40 16.90
N PHE A 304 -21.47 26.21 16.09
CA PHE A 304 -21.19 27.08 14.94
C PHE A 304 -22.34 27.12 13.93
N ASN A 305 -22.94 25.97 13.61
CA ASN A 305 -24.06 25.91 12.69
C ASN A 305 -25.31 26.63 13.24
N GLN A 306 -25.57 26.51 14.55
CA GLN A 306 -26.65 27.25 15.21
C GLN A 306 -26.43 28.76 15.20
N ASP A 307 -25.19 29.20 15.45
CA ASP A 307 -24.85 30.62 15.41
C ASP A 307 -24.97 31.17 13.99
N ALA A 308 -24.49 30.44 12.97
CA ALA A 308 -24.65 30.83 11.56
C ALA A 308 -26.13 30.92 11.14
N ALA A 309 -26.97 29.96 11.56
CA ALA A 309 -28.41 29.98 11.29
C ALA A 309 -29.11 31.18 11.95
N ARG A 310 -28.71 31.55 13.17
CA ARG A 310 -29.21 32.75 13.85
C ARG A 310 -28.83 34.02 13.10
N VAL A 311 -27.58 34.15 12.67
CA VAL A 311 -27.12 35.31 11.88
C VAL A 311 -27.93 35.45 10.61
N LYS A 312 -28.11 34.36 9.86
CA LYS A 312 -28.89 34.36 8.62
C LYS A 312 -30.36 34.75 8.85
N ALA A 313 -31.00 34.21 9.87
CA ALA A 313 -32.39 34.57 10.20
C ALA A 313 -32.53 36.07 10.55
N VAL A 314 -31.53 36.64 11.22
CA VAL A 314 -31.50 38.07 11.52
C VAL A 314 -31.37 38.90 10.23
N GLU A 315 -30.48 38.51 9.33
CA GLU A 315 -30.28 39.17 8.03
C GLU A 315 -31.53 39.10 7.14
N ASP A 316 -32.16 37.92 7.02
CA ASP A 316 -33.37 37.72 6.22
C ASP A 316 -34.52 38.63 6.71
N ARG A 317 -34.66 38.78 8.03
CA ARG A 317 -35.66 39.68 8.62
C ARG A 317 -35.34 41.16 8.37
N LEU A 318 -34.06 41.56 8.43
CA LEU A 318 -33.65 42.93 8.07
C LEU A 318 -34.00 43.23 6.62
N VAL A 319 -33.67 42.33 5.70
CA VAL A 319 -33.97 42.48 4.27
C VAL A 319 -35.49 42.59 4.04
N GLY A 320 -36.29 41.79 4.74
CA GLY A 320 -37.75 41.86 4.66
C GLY A 320 -38.34 43.20 5.11
N LEU A 321 -37.84 43.75 6.22
CA LEU A 321 -38.28 45.07 6.72
C LEU A 321 -37.91 46.20 5.76
N TYR A 322 -36.70 46.17 5.18
CA TYR A 322 -36.30 47.12 4.14
C TYR A 322 -37.16 47.03 2.88
N ALA A 323 -37.46 45.81 2.42
CA ALA A 323 -38.32 45.60 1.26
C ALA A 323 -39.73 46.16 1.49
N SER A 324 -40.31 45.95 2.67
CA SER A 324 -41.62 46.49 3.06
C SER A 324 -41.60 48.02 3.14
N ALA A 325 -40.58 48.62 3.76
CA ALA A 325 -40.45 50.08 3.85
C ALA A 325 -40.34 50.71 2.46
N ARG A 326 -39.52 50.11 1.58
CA ARG A 326 -39.39 50.53 0.18
C ARG A 326 -40.70 50.43 -0.60
N GLN A 327 -41.47 49.36 -0.39
CA GLN A 327 -42.76 49.17 -1.05
C GLN A 327 -43.78 50.22 -0.59
N SER A 328 -43.91 50.46 0.71
CA SER A 328 -44.81 51.50 1.25
C SER A 328 -44.46 52.90 0.74
N LEU A 329 -43.16 53.22 0.60
CA LEU A 329 -42.70 54.47 -0.01
C LEU A 329 -43.10 54.58 -1.49
N ARG A 330 -42.95 53.48 -2.23
CA ARG A 330 -43.33 53.43 -3.65
C ARG A 330 -44.83 53.65 -3.86
N ASP A 331 -45.63 53.12 -2.94
CA ASP A 331 -47.09 53.22 -2.96
C ASP A 331 -47.61 54.57 -2.40
N GLY A 332 -46.73 55.48 -1.98
CA GLY A 332 -47.11 56.77 -1.39
C GLY A 332 -47.72 56.67 0.01
N ARG A 333 -47.68 55.49 0.64
CA ARG A 333 -48.21 55.24 1.99
C ARG A 333 -47.16 55.64 3.03
N LEU A 334 -47.00 56.95 3.21
CA LEU A 334 -45.96 57.54 4.05
C LEU A 334 -46.06 57.13 5.52
N ASP A 335 -47.29 56.93 6.03
CA ASP A 335 -47.52 56.48 7.40
C ASP A 335 -47.12 55.02 7.61
N ASP A 336 -47.47 54.14 6.67
CA ASP A 336 -47.06 52.73 6.67
C ASP A 336 -45.52 52.59 6.56
N ALA A 337 -44.88 53.43 5.74
CA ALA A 337 -43.44 53.47 5.60
C ALA A 337 -42.75 53.90 6.91
N ALA A 338 -43.25 54.95 7.56
CA ALA A 338 -42.75 55.41 8.86
C ALA A 338 -42.88 54.31 9.93
N ALA A 339 -44.03 53.65 10.02
CA ALA A 339 -44.24 52.55 10.97
C ALA A 339 -43.31 51.34 10.72
N THR A 340 -42.97 51.08 9.45
CA THR A 340 -42.02 50.01 9.09
C THR A 340 -40.58 50.37 9.47
N LEU A 341 -40.20 51.65 9.34
CA LEU A 341 -38.88 52.15 9.75
C LEU A 341 -38.71 52.15 11.28
N ASP A 342 -39.77 52.49 12.02
CA ASP A 342 -39.79 52.34 13.49
C ASP A 342 -39.61 50.88 13.90
N SER A 343 -40.26 49.95 13.19
CA SER A 343 -40.10 48.51 13.40
C SER A 343 -38.67 48.03 13.10
N LEU A 344 -38.03 48.58 12.06
CA LEU A 344 -36.65 48.31 11.71
C LEU A 344 -35.68 48.85 12.77
N ARG A 345 -35.89 50.08 13.27
CA ARG A 345 -35.11 50.67 14.35
C ARG A 345 -35.25 49.87 15.65
N ALA A 346 -36.46 49.46 16.01
CA ALA A 346 -36.71 48.62 17.18
C ALA A 346 -36.04 47.26 17.06
N TYR A 347 -36.06 46.64 15.87
CA TYR A 347 -35.39 45.37 15.62
C TYR A 347 -33.86 45.46 15.66
N LEU A 348 -33.28 46.54 15.11
CA LEU A 348 -31.85 46.84 15.22
C LEU A 348 -31.41 47.19 16.66
N ALA A 349 -32.35 47.59 17.52
CA ALA A 349 -32.10 47.86 18.93
C ALA A 349 -32.25 46.62 19.83
N ASP A 350 -32.80 45.52 19.31
CA ASP A 350 -32.96 44.27 20.05
C ASP A 350 -31.59 43.74 20.51
N PRO A 351 -31.39 43.46 21.82
CA PRO A 351 -30.14 42.90 22.34
C PRO A 351 -29.67 41.62 21.62
N GLN A 352 -30.60 40.80 21.12
CA GLN A 352 -30.30 39.57 20.37
C GLN A 352 -29.66 39.87 19.02
N VAL A 353 -30.02 40.99 18.39
CA VAL A 353 -29.51 41.46 17.09
C VAL A 353 -28.23 42.29 17.29
N ALA A 354 -28.21 43.15 18.31
CA ALA A 354 -27.06 43.98 18.66
C ALA A 354 -25.85 43.17 19.15
N GLY A 355 -26.09 41.97 19.69
CA GLY A 355 -25.05 41.05 20.15
C GLY A 355 -24.33 40.28 19.04
N VAL A 356 -24.80 40.33 17.79
CA VAL A 356 -24.19 39.62 16.66
C VAL A 356 -22.97 40.40 16.15
N PRO A 357 -21.74 39.90 16.29
CA PRO A 357 -20.52 40.67 15.98
C PRO A 357 -20.43 41.13 14.52
N THR A 358 -20.89 40.28 13.58
CA THR A 358 -20.87 40.61 12.13
C THR A 358 -21.84 41.74 11.77
N LEU A 359 -22.87 41.97 12.59
CA LEU A 359 -23.87 43.01 12.35
C LEU A 359 -23.55 44.32 13.08
N GLN A 360 -22.61 44.34 14.02
CA GLN A 360 -22.28 45.57 14.77
C GLN A 360 -21.81 46.70 13.85
N ALA A 361 -20.92 46.42 12.90
CA ALA A 361 -20.44 47.40 11.94
C ALA A 361 -21.54 47.85 10.95
N ARG A 362 -22.49 46.96 10.63
CA ARG A 362 -23.59 47.23 9.70
C ARG A 362 -24.73 48.00 10.35
N ARG A 363 -24.96 47.76 11.65
CA ARG A 363 -26.03 48.38 12.44
C ARG A 363 -25.97 49.91 12.41
N GLU A 364 -24.77 50.48 12.51
CA GLU A 364 -24.60 51.95 12.43
C GLU A 364 -25.03 52.49 11.06
N LEU A 365 -24.68 51.79 9.98
CA LEU A 365 -25.09 52.14 8.62
C LEU A 365 -26.60 51.98 8.43
N ASP A 366 -27.19 50.91 8.96
CA ASP A 366 -28.62 50.64 8.87
C ASP A 366 -29.43 51.70 9.63
N LEU A 367 -29.01 52.09 10.83
CA LEU A 367 -29.65 53.18 11.59
C LEU A 367 -29.53 54.53 10.88
N PHE A 368 -28.37 54.83 10.28
CA PHE A 368 -28.19 56.03 9.47
C PHE A 368 -29.12 56.04 8.24
N ALA A 369 -29.28 54.89 7.57
CA ALA A 369 -30.19 54.75 6.43
C ALA A 369 -31.65 55.00 6.86
N VAL A 370 -32.07 54.44 8.01
CA VAL A 370 -33.41 54.70 8.57
C VAL A 370 -33.65 56.19 8.81
N GLU A 371 -32.70 56.89 9.43
CA GLU A 371 -32.81 58.33 9.67
C GLU A 371 -32.92 59.16 8.39
N LEU A 372 -32.16 58.80 7.35
CA LEU A 372 -32.21 59.49 6.06
C LEU A 372 -33.58 59.34 5.41
N ILE A 373 -34.17 58.14 5.48
CA ILE A 373 -35.49 57.86 4.92
C ILE A 373 -36.59 58.55 5.76
N GLU A 374 -36.49 58.59 7.09
CA GLU A 374 -37.44 59.33 7.93
C GLU A 374 -37.46 60.83 7.61
N ARG A 375 -36.29 61.44 7.37
CA ARG A 375 -36.22 62.86 6.96
C ARG A 375 -36.91 63.10 5.62
N SER A 376 -36.77 62.18 4.66
CA SER A 376 -37.44 62.32 3.36
C SER A 376 -38.96 62.18 3.49
N ILE A 377 -39.45 61.25 4.31
CA ILE A 377 -40.89 61.09 4.62
C ILE A 377 -41.47 62.36 5.25
N ASN A 378 -40.78 62.95 6.23
CA ASN A 378 -41.25 64.16 6.91
C ASN A 378 -41.23 65.39 6.00
N SER A 379 -40.24 65.48 5.09
CA SER A 379 -40.23 66.48 4.03
C SER A 379 -41.44 66.34 3.12
N GLU A 380 -41.78 65.12 2.67
CA GLU A 380 -42.96 64.88 1.83
C GLU A 380 -44.27 65.22 2.57
N ARG A 381 -44.43 64.83 3.86
CA ARG A 381 -45.60 65.22 4.67
C ARG A 381 -45.77 66.74 4.81
N SER A 382 -44.67 67.47 4.93
CA SER A 382 -44.69 68.93 5.02
C SER A 382 -45.15 69.61 3.72
N LYS A 383 -44.86 68.99 2.56
CA LYS A 383 -45.38 69.44 1.27
C LYS A 383 -46.88 69.17 1.12
N THR A 384 -47.37 68.03 1.62
CA THR A 384 -48.81 67.67 1.56
C THR A 384 -49.68 68.54 2.48
N SER A 385 -49.13 69.10 3.56
CA SER A 385 -49.87 69.95 4.52
C SER A 385 -49.97 71.44 4.10
N ALA A 386 -49.23 71.87 3.07
CA ALA A 386 -49.22 73.26 2.59
C ALA A 386 -50.26 73.56 1.49
N ASP A 387 -51.00 72.56 1.01
CA ASP A 387 -51.88 72.66 -0.16
C ASP A 387 -53.38 72.60 0.20
N THR A 388 -53.86 73.47 1.10
CA THR A 388 -55.32 73.69 1.26
C THR A 388 -55.78 75.01 0.61
N SER A 389 -54.87 75.96 0.36
CA SER A 389 -55.12 77.20 -0.39
C SER A 389 -54.74 77.13 -1.88
N ARG A 390 -53.98 76.10 -2.30
CA ARG A 390 -53.72 75.81 -3.73
C ARG A 390 -54.79 74.93 -4.38
N VAL A 391 -55.60 74.19 -3.62
CA VAL A 391 -56.61 73.27 -4.14
C VAL A 391 -57.78 74.02 -4.83
N THR A 392 -58.17 75.19 -4.34
CA THR A 392 -59.19 76.04 -5.01
C THR A 392 -58.67 76.68 -6.29
N ALA A 393 -57.40 77.09 -6.36
CA ALA A 393 -56.78 77.58 -7.60
C ALA A 393 -56.47 76.45 -8.61
N ALA A 394 -56.17 75.25 -8.12
CA ALA A 394 -55.92 74.06 -8.94
C ALA A 394 -57.21 73.52 -9.58
N LEU A 395 -58.38 73.64 -8.93
CA LEU A 395 -59.66 73.23 -9.50
C LEU A 395 -60.08 74.09 -10.70
N ASP A 396 -59.84 75.40 -10.65
CA ASP A 396 -60.08 76.32 -11.78
C ASP A 396 -59.09 76.07 -12.94
N ALA A 397 -57.82 75.79 -12.62
CA ALA A 397 -56.83 75.40 -13.62
C ALA A 397 -57.14 74.03 -14.25
N LEU A 398 -57.67 73.06 -13.48
CA LEU A 398 -58.03 71.73 -13.98
C LEU A 398 -59.15 71.81 -15.02
N ALA A 399 -60.11 72.72 -14.85
CA ALA A 399 -61.18 72.95 -15.81
C ALA A 399 -60.65 73.49 -17.15
N VAL A 400 -59.67 74.41 -17.10
CA VAL A 400 -58.98 74.93 -18.29
C VAL A 400 -58.16 73.84 -18.98
N VAL A 401 -57.38 73.06 -18.22
CA VAL A 401 -56.58 71.93 -18.74
C VAL A 401 -57.47 70.91 -19.43
N ARG A 402 -58.60 70.52 -18.82
CA ARG A 402 -59.49 69.49 -19.37
C ARG A 402 -60.12 69.91 -20.70
N ASN A 403 -60.56 71.17 -20.81
CA ASN A 403 -61.11 71.70 -22.07
C ASN A 403 -60.07 71.77 -23.19
N GLU A 404 -58.85 72.22 -22.89
CA GLU A 404 -57.79 72.32 -23.90
C GLU A 404 -57.23 70.95 -24.28
N VAL A 405 -57.17 69.97 -23.38
CA VAL A 405 -56.77 68.58 -23.69
C VAL A 405 -57.79 67.89 -24.60
N GLU A 406 -59.10 68.10 -24.37
CA GLU A 406 -60.13 67.57 -25.27
C GLU A 406 -60.06 68.21 -26.67
N ARG A 407 -59.78 69.52 -26.76
CA ARG A 407 -59.47 70.18 -28.05
C ARG A 407 -58.24 69.59 -28.72
N ALA A 408 -57.19 69.30 -27.95
CA ALA A 408 -55.98 68.70 -28.47
C ALA A 408 -56.22 67.28 -29.01
N ARG A 409 -57.00 66.47 -28.29
CA ARG A 409 -57.40 65.11 -28.73
C ARG A 409 -58.25 65.15 -30.00
N ALA A 410 -59.21 66.08 -30.08
CA ALA A 410 -60.01 66.29 -31.29
C ALA A 410 -59.15 66.71 -32.49
N ALA A 411 -58.16 67.58 -32.28
CA ALA A 411 -57.21 67.98 -33.32
C ALA A 411 -56.30 66.83 -33.78
N ILE A 412 -55.84 65.96 -32.86
CA ILE A 412 -55.12 64.72 -33.22
C ILE A 412 -56.00 63.79 -34.04
N ALA A 413 -57.25 63.58 -33.62
CA ALA A 413 -58.20 62.74 -34.35
C ALA A 413 -58.53 63.29 -35.75
N ALA A 414 -58.45 64.61 -35.94
CA ALA A 414 -58.59 65.29 -37.22
C ALA A 414 -57.30 65.32 -38.06
N GLY A 415 -56.18 64.79 -37.55
CA GLY A 415 -54.89 64.76 -38.25
C GLY A 415 -54.16 66.11 -38.30
N ASP A 416 -54.51 67.07 -37.43
CA ASP A 416 -53.85 68.38 -37.33
C ASP A 416 -52.96 68.46 -36.07
N PRO A 417 -51.68 68.02 -36.16
CA PRO A 417 -50.78 67.99 -35.02
C PRO A 417 -50.38 69.40 -34.54
N ALA A 418 -50.45 70.42 -35.40
CA ALA A 418 -50.10 71.79 -35.02
C ALA A 418 -51.18 72.42 -34.14
N ALA A 419 -52.46 72.19 -34.48
CA ALA A 419 -53.57 72.57 -33.63
C ALA A 419 -53.58 71.82 -32.29
N ALA A 420 -53.25 70.52 -32.32
CA ALA A 420 -53.13 69.71 -31.10
C ALA A 420 -52.02 70.21 -30.17
N MET A 421 -50.84 70.52 -30.71
CA MET A 421 -49.71 71.03 -29.95
C MET A 421 -49.99 72.42 -29.37
N THR A 422 -50.72 73.27 -30.10
CA THR A 422 -51.16 74.58 -29.61
C THR A 422 -52.14 74.45 -28.44
N ALA A 423 -53.09 73.52 -28.52
CA ALA A 423 -54.04 73.24 -27.45
C ALA A 423 -53.35 72.64 -26.20
N TYR A 424 -52.40 71.71 -26.37
CA TYR A 424 -51.59 71.21 -25.24
C TYR A 424 -50.72 72.29 -24.59
N ARG A 425 -50.13 73.21 -25.36
CA ARG A 425 -49.38 74.35 -24.80
C ARG A 425 -50.28 75.29 -24.00
N ARG A 426 -51.51 75.53 -24.46
CA ARG A 426 -52.50 76.31 -23.70
C ARG A 426 -52.90 75.61 -22.41
N ALA A 427 -53.11 74.29 -22.45
CA ALA A 427 -53.36 73.48 -21.25
C ALA A 427 -52.19 73.59 -20.25
N LEU A 428 -50.95 73.48 -20.72
CA LEU A 428 -49.75 73.63 -19.89
C LEU A 428 -49.56 75.06 -19.37
N SER A 429 -50.10 76.08 -20.02
CA SER A 429 -50.04 77.47 -19.52
C SER A 429 -51.09 77.82 -18.45
N ALA A 430 -51.96 76.87 -18.08
CA ALA A 430 -53.08 77.11 -17.16
C ALA A 430 -52.65 77.46 -15.73
N THR A 431 -51.43 77.09 -15.33
CA THR A 431 -50.78 77.58 -14.10
C THR A 431 -49.32 77.94 -14.37
N SER A 432 -48.71 78.78 -13.53
CA SER A 432 -47.28 79.09 -13.59
C SER A 432 -46.41 77.84 -13.50
N GLU A 433 -46.79 76.91 -12.63
CA GLU A 433 -46.10 75.66 -12.35
C GLU A 433 -46.20 74.69 -13.54
N LEU A 434 -47.36 74.61 -14.20
CA LEU A 434 -47.52 73.82 -15.42
C LEU A 434 -46.80 74.45 -16.61
N LYS A 435 -46.66 75.78 -16.63
CA LYS A 435 -45.91 76.49 -17.67
C LYS A 435 -44.41 76.26 -17.52
N GLU A 436 -43.90 76.30 -16.29
CA GLU A 436 -42.52 75.92 -15.97
C GLU A 436 -42.27 74.44 -16.23
N ALA A 437 -43.20 73.55 -15.84
CA ALA A 437 -43.13 72.12 -16.14
C ALA A 437 -43.19 71.85 -17.64
N GLY A 438 -44.03 72.57 -18.40
CA GLY A 438 -44.12 72.47 -19.86
C GLY A 438 -42.83 72.94 -20.55
N ALA A 439 -42.25 74.06 -20.09
CA ALA A 439 -40.96 74.55 -20.58
C ALA A 439 -39.80 73.62 -20.20
N PHE A 440 -39.84 73.02 -19.00
CA PHE A 440 -38.88 72.01 -18.55
C PHE A 440 -39.06 70.69 -19.32
N ILE A 441 -40.27 70.26 -19.64
CA ILE A 441 -40.52 69.04 -20.43
C ILE A 441 -40.11 69.27 -21.89
N GLU A 442 -40.38 70.43 -22.50
CA GLU A 442 -39.93 70.75 -23.86
C GLU A 442 -38.40 70.90 -23.94
N GLY A 443 -37.77 71.59 -22.99
CA GLY A 443 -36.32 71.80 -22.98
C GLY A 443 -35.53 70.60 -22.49
N ASN A 444 -35.99 69.95 -21.41
CA ASN A 444 -35.27 68.92 -20.68
C ASN A 444 -35.75 67.51 -21.04
N GLY A 445 -36.98 67.33 -21.53
CA GLY A 445 -37.48 66.02 -22.00
C GLY A 445 -36.77 65.57 -23.26
N LYS A 446 -36.52 66.48 -24.22
CA LYS A 446 -35.68 66.19 -25.39
C LYS A 446 -34.22 65.93 -24.98
N ALA A 447 -33.67 66.76 -24.10
CA ALA A 447 -32.30 66.56 -23.61
C ALA A 447 -32.11 65.27 -22.80
N MET A 448 -33.10 64.85 -21.99
CA MET A 448 -33.07 63.57 -21.27
C MET A 448 -33.23 62.38 -22.20
N LEU A 449 -34.12 62.45 -23.19
CA LEU A 449 -34.26 61.39 -24.19
C LEU A 449 -32.99 61.27 -25.03
N ASP A 450 -32.42 62.39 -25.48
CA ASP A 450 -31.17 62.40 -26.22
C ASP A 450 -29.99 61.92 -25.35
N ALA A 451 -29.96 62.27 -24.05
CA ALA A 451 -28.96 61.76 -23.11
C ALA A 451 -29.14 60.27 -22.78
N LYS A 452 -30.39 59.79 -22.66
CA LYS A 452 -30.71 58.36 -22.46
C LYS A 452 -30.39 57.52 -23.68
N VAL A 453 -30.70 58.04 -24.87
CA VAL A 453 -30.34 57.42 -26.14
C VAL A 453 -28.83 57.41 -26.30
N ALA A 454 -28.13 58.51 -26.02
CA ALA A 454 -26.67 58.55 -26.01
C ALA A 454 -26.04 57.63 -24.96
N GLU A 455 -26.62 57.51 -23.77
CA GLU A 455 -26.19 56.58 -22.71
C GLU A 455 -26.39 55.12 -23.15
N LEU A 456 -27.54 54.79 -23.76
CA LEU A 456 -27.84 53.45 -24.27
C LEU A 456 -26.98 53.10 -25.49
N GLU A 457 -26.74 54.05 -26.39
CA GLU A 457 -25.83 53.91 -27.53
C GLU A 457 -24.38 53.74 -27.07
N ALA A 458 -23.93 54.52 -26.08
CA ALA A 458 -22.60 54.36 -25.48
C ALA A 458 -22.46 53.02 -24.74
N ALA A 459 -23.48 52.58 -24.01
CA ALA A 459 -23.48 51.30 -23.31
C ALA A 459 -23.53 50.10 -24.28
N THR A 460 -24.31 50.19 -25.36
CA THR A 460 -24.35 49.15 -26.40
C THR A 460 -23.06 49.11 -27.21
N LEU A 461 -22.46 50.27 -27.53
CA LEU A 461 -21.15 50.32 -28.17
C LEU A 461 -20.07 49.73 -27.26
N ALA A 462 -20.04 50.09 -25.96
CA ALA A 462 -19.11 49.53 -24.98
C ALA A 462 -19.28 48.02 -24.81
N ALA A 463 -20.52 47.51 -24.79
CA ALA A 463 -20.81 46.09 -24.74
C ALA A 463 -20.36 45.35 -26.01
N GLN A 464 -20.54 45.95 -27.19
CA GLN A 464 -20.04 45.40 -28.46
C GLN A 464 -18.51 45.38 -28.50
N THR A 465 -17.84 46.45 -28.04
CA THR A 465 -16.38 46.50 -27.94
C THR A 465 -15.85 45.44 -26.98
N ALA A 466 -16.44 45.31 -25.80
CA ALA A 466 -16.06 44.27 -24.82
C ALA A 466 -16.28 42.85 -25.36
N ALA A 467 -17.36 42.59 -26.11
CA ALA A 467 -17.61 41.29 -26.73
C ALA A 467 -16.58 40.95 -27.82
N VAL A 468 -16.16 41.93 -28.62
CA VAL A 468 -15.09 41.76 -29.62
C VAL A 468 -13.76 41.50 -28.94
N GLU A 469 -13.42 42.26 -27.90
CA GLU A 469 -12.19 42.07 -27.11
C GLU A 469 -12.14 40.69 -26.44
N ALA A 470 -13.24 40.23 -25.86
CA ALA A 470 -13.36 38.89 -25.28
C ALA A 470 -13.16 37.79 -26.33
N LYS A 471 -13.71 37.97 -27.55
CA LYS A 471 -13.54 37.00 -28.64
C LYS A 471 -12.10 36.93 -29.15
N VAL A 472 -11.42 38.07 -29.23
CA VAL A 472 -9.98 38.14 -29.58
C VAL A 472 -9.13 37.52 -28.47
N ALA A 473 -9.44 37.81 -27.20
CA ALA A 473 -8.74 37.22 -26.06
C ALA A 473 -8.91 35.70 -26.00
N LEU A 474 -10.10 35.17 -26.34
CA LEU A 474 -10.34 33.74 -26.42
C LEU A 474 -9.49 33.07 -27.52
N GLY A 475 -9.41 33.68 -28.70
CA GLY A 475 -8.53 33.20 -29.77
C GLY A 475 -7.03 33.23 -29.39
N ALA A 476 -6.63 34.20 -28.56
CA ALA A 476 -5.26 34.26 -28.04
C ALA A 476 -4.97 33.13 -27.03
N VAL A 477 -5.96 32.72 -26.23
CA VAL A 477 -5.83 31.57 -25.30
C VAL A 477 -5.64 30.27 -26.09
N GLU A 478 -6.42 30.06 -27.14
CA GLU A 478 -6.30 28.87 -28.00
C GLU A 478 -4.94 28.82 -28.71
N ALA A 479 -4.48 29.94 -29.24
CA ALA A 479 -3.18 30.04 -29.91
C ALA A 479 -1.99 29.84 -28.93
N ALA A 480 -2.17 30.20 -27.67
CA ALA A 480 -1.13 30.12 -26.64
C ALA A 480 -1.04 28.75 -25.93
N ALA A 481 -1.86 27.75 -26.29
CA ALA A 481 -1.98 26.47 -25.59
C ALA A 481 -0.67 25.66 -25.43
N ARG A 482 0.41 26.02 -26.14
CA ARG A 482 1.71 25.34 -26.09
C ARG A 482 2.79 26.08 -25.30
N ASP A 483 2.55 27.33 -24.90
CA ASP A 483 3.50 28.16 -24.14
C ASP A 483 2.83 28.64 -22.85
N GLU A 484 3.33 28.16 -21.70
CA GLU A 484 2.74 28.42 -20.39
C GLU A 484 2.64 29.92 -20.07
N LYS A 485 3.66 30.72 -20.42
CA LYS A 485 3.67 32.16 -20.15
C LYS A 485 2.73 32.90 -21.08
N ALA A 486 2.69 32.49 -22.35
CA ALA A 486 1.75 33.06 -23.31
C ALA A 486 0.30 32.72 -22.94
N LEU A 487 0.06 31.51 -22.43
CA LEU A 487 -1.25 31.05 -22.00
C LEU A 487 -1.72 31.82 -20.75
N GLU A 488 -0.84 32.00 -19.78
CA GLU A 488 -1.10 32.84 -18.60
C GLU A 488 -1.49 34.26 -19.00
N ALA A 489 -0.69 34.91 -19.85
CA ALA A 489 -0.96 36.27 -20.31
C ALA A 489 -2.29 36.36 -21.10
N ALA A 490 -2.56 35.38 -21.97
CA ALA A 490 -3.80 35.34 -22.74
C ALA A 490 -5.02 35.09 -21.86
N PHE A 491 -4.92 34.22 -20.85
CA PHE A 491 -6.02 33.89 -19.95
C PHE A 491 -6.32 35.03 -18.98
N VAL A 492 -5.29 35.73 -18.46
CA VAL A 492 -5.47 36.95 -17.67
C VAL A 492 -6.17 38.03 -18.48
N ARG A 493 -5.79 38.19 -19.76
CA ARG A 493 -6.42 39.14 -20.68
C ARG A 493 -7.88 38.78 -20.99
N LEU A 494 -8.19 37.50 -21.14
CA LEU A 494 -9.57 37.01 -21.28
C LEU A 494 -10.38 37.32 -20.03
N LEU A 495 -9.88 36.98 -18.85
CA LEU A 495 -10.57 37.22 -17.58
C LEU A 495 -10.72 38.71 -17.26
N SER A 496 -9.81 39.58 -17.70
CA SER A 496 -9.93 41.03 -17.53
C SER A 496 -10.95 41.68 -18.48
N SER A 497 -11.32 41.00 -19.57
CA SER A 497 -12.39 41.42 -20.48
C SER A 497 -13.79 41.00 -20.01
N LEU A 498 -13.85 40.14 -19.00
CA LEU A 498 -15.08 39.86 -18.26
C LEU A 498 -15.28 40.94 -17.19
N PRO A 499 -16.52 41.24 -16.77
CA PRO A 499 -16.84 42.22 -15.72
C PRO A 499 -16.49 41.67 -14.32
N LEU A 500 -15.29 41.13 -14.16
CA LEU A 500 -14.70 40.70 -12.90
C LEU A 500 -13.83 41.84 -12.39
N GLY A 501 -13.84 42.09 -11.07
CA GLY A 501 -13.04 43.15 -10.49
C GLY A 501 -11.55 42.95 -10.80
N PRO A 502 -10.73 44.03 -10.86
CA PRO A 502 -9.32 43.98 -11.32
C PRO A 502 -8.37 43.09 -10.50
N GLY A 503 -8.84 42.37 -9.47
CA GLY A 503 -8.08 41.36 -8.73
C GLY A 503 -8.69 39.95 -8.75
N ASP A 504 -9.83 39.74 -9.40
CA ASP A 504 -10.53 38.44 -9.42
C ASP A 504 -10.06 37.56 -10.57
N ALA A 505 -9.64 38.15 -11.69
CA ALA A 505 -9.07 37.46 -12.83
C ALA A 505 -7.83 36.63 -12.46
N SER A 506 -6.83 37.24 -11.81
CA SER A 506 -5.62 36.53 -11.36
C SER A 506 -5.93 35.44 -10.31
N ARG A 507 -6.94 35.68 -9.46
CA ARG A 507 -7.38 34.69 -8.46
C ARG A 507 -8.01 33.47 -9.12
N VAL A 508 -8.91 33.67 -10.07
CA VAL A 508 -9.54 32.58 -10.85
C VAL A 508 -8.49 31.79 -11.63
N TYR A 509 -7.53 32.46 -12.27
CA TYR A 509 -6.43 31.78 -12.96
C TYR A 509 -5.57 30.93 -12.00
N SER A 510 -5.17 31.48 -10.85
CA SER A 510 -4.38 30.74 -9.84
C SER A 510 -5.14 29.53 -9.28
N PHE A 511 -6.45 29.68 -9.08
CA PHE A 511 -7.31 28.58 -8.62
C PHE A 511 -7.43 27.48 -9.69
N ILE A 512 -7.64 27.86 -10.96
CA ILE A 512 -7.69 26.90 -12.07
C ILE A 512 -6.34 26.19 -12.25
N LYS A 513 -5.22 26.92 -12.16
CA LYS A 513 -3.87 26.35 -12.24
C LYS A 513 -3.60 25.36 -11.11
N THR A 514 -3.94 25.71 -9.88
CA THR A 514 -3.75 24.81 -8.72
C THR A 514 -4.70 23.61 -8.73
N ALA A 515 -5.95 23.80 -9.13
CA ALA A 515 -6.91 22.71 -9.33
C ALA A 515 -6.43 21.75 -10.44
N GLY A 516 -6.01 22.28 -11.59
CA GLY A 516 -5.48 21.49 -12.70
C GLY A 516 -4.19 20.76 -12.35
N ALA A 517 -3.28 21.37 -11.58
CA ALA A 517 -2.07 20.71 -11.10
C ALA A 517 -2.39 19.54 -10.14
N ARG A 518 -3.35 19.72 -9.23
CA ARG A 518 -3.81 18.65 -8.33
C ARG A 518 -4.46 17.50 -9.10
N GLU A 519 -5.30 17.83 -10.08
CA GLU A 519 -5.95 16.84 -10.93
C GLU A 519 -4.93 16.10 -11.81
N ALA A 520 -3.93 16.79 -12.35
CA ALA A 520 -2.84 16.17 -13.11
C ALA A 520 -1.99 15.22 -12.24
N VAL A 521 -1.68 15.61 -10.99
CA VAL A 521 -0.98 14.74 -10.03
C VAL A 521 -1.83 13.54 -9.64
N ALA A 522 -3.13 13.74 -9.39
CA ALA A 522 -4.07 12.66 -9.08
C ALA A 522 -4.23 11.69 -10.26
N ALA A 523 -4.36 12.21 -11.48
CA ALA A 523 -4.43 11.42 -12.71
C ALA A 523 -3.12 10.66 -12.97
N GLY A 524 -1.97 11.31 -12.76
CA GLY A 524 -0.66 10.67 -12.82
C GLY A 524 -0.53 9.52 -11.82
N LYS A 525 -0.90 9.75 -10.56
CA LYS A 525 -0.93 8.73 -9.51
C LYS A 525 -1.88 7.57 -9.85
N ALA A 526 -3.06 7.85 -10.37
CA ALA A 526 -4.02 6.83 -10.77
C ALA A 526 -3.47 5.98 -11.93
N SER A 527 -2.85 6.61 -12.93
CA SER A 527 -2.22 5.95 -14.08
C SER A 527 -1.03 5.09 -13.66
N ASP A 528 -0.15 5.60 -12.80
CA ASP A 528 0.97 4.87 -12.21
C ASP A 528 0.49 3.68 -11.38
N THR A 529 -0.55 3.86 -10.57
CA THR A 529 -1.14 2.80 -9.73
C THR A 529 -1.74 1.68 -10.59
N ALA A 530 -2.43 2.02 -11.68
CA ALA A 530 -2.96 1.05 -12.62
C ALA A 530 -1.83 0.29 -13.34
N SER A 531 -0.82 1.01 -13.82
CA SER A 531 0.31 0.46 -14.57
C SER A 531 1.25 -0.40 -13.71
N ALA A 532 1.42 -0.05 -12.43
CA ALA A 532 2.20 -0.81 -11.46
C ALA A 532 1.56 -2.14 -11.05
N GLY A 533 0.24 -2.29 -11.23
CA GLY A 533 -0.50 -3.45 -10.72
C GLY A 533 -0.04 -4.80 -11.29
N VAL A 534 0.32 -4.87 -12.58
CA VAL A 534 0.82 -6.09 -13.22
C VAL A 534 2.22 -6.48 -12.71
N PRO A 535 3.26 -5.62 -12.80
CA PRO A 535 4.59 -5.96 -12.32
C PRO A 535 4.62 -6.20 -10.81
N PHE A 536 3.80 -5.50 -10.02
CA PHE A 536 3.68 -5.73 -8.59
C PHE A 536 3.15 -7.14 -8.27
N ARG A 537 2.08 -7.58 -8.95
CA ARG A 537 1.54 -8.94 -8.75
C ARG A 537 2.53 -10.02 -9.20
N ALA A 538 3.26 -9.78 -10.29
CA ALA A 538 4.30 -10.69 -10.73
C ALA A 538 5.42 -10.83 -9.67
N ALA A 539 5.91 -9.70 -9.14
CA ALA A 539 6.91 -9.69 -8.08
C ALA A 539 6.43 -10.40 -6.81
N ALA A 540 5.17 -10.18 -6.41
CA ALA A 540 4.56 -10.87 -5.27
C ALA A 540 4.40 -12.37 -5.51
N ALA A 541 4.07 -12.80 -6.73
CA ALA A 541 4.03 -14.21 -7.10
C ALA A 541 5.42 -14.85 -7.05
N ASP A 542 6.47 -14.16 -7.53
CA ASP A 542 7.85 -14.60 -7.43
C ASP A 542 8.30 -14.74 -5.97
N LEU A 543 7.95 -13.78 -5.11
CA LEU A 543 8.23 -13.84 -3.67
C LEU A 543 7.59 -15.08 -3.04
N SER A 544 6.29 -15.31 -3.31
CA SER A 544 5.57 -16.47 -2.78
C SER A 544 6.10 -17.82 -3.29
N ALA A 545 6.76 -17.82 -4.45
CA ALA A 545 7.35 -19.00 -5.05
C ALA A 545 8.81 -19.24 -4.62
N GLY A 546 9.34 -18.44 -3.69
CA GLY A 546 10.75 -18.52 -3.27
C GLY A 546 11.75 -18.07 -4.34
N ARG A 547 11.29 -17.43 -5.42
CA ARG A 547 12.13 -16.84 -6.48
C ARG A 547 12.57 -15.44 -6.06
N TYR A 548 13.41 -15.39 -5.02
CA TYR A 548 13.73 -14.15 -4.32
C TYR A 548 14.44 -13.12 -5.21
N PHE A 549 15.28 -13.55 -6.15
CA PHE A 549 16.00 -12.63 -7.04
C PHE A 549 15.05 -11.96 -8.04
N GLU A 550 14.13 -12.73 -8.63
CA GLU A 550 13.09 -12.25 -9.53
C GLU A 550 12.13 -11.30 -8.79
N ALA A 551 11.75 -11.65 -7.56
CA ALA A 551 10.92 -10.80 -6.70
C ALA A 551 11.60 -9.46 -6.41
N ILE A 552 12.90 -9.46 -6.04
CA ILE A 552 13.70 -8.25 -5.82
C ILE A 552 13.68 -7.38 -7.09
N GLN A 553 13.90 -7.96 -8.27
CA GLN A 553 13.87 -7.22 -9.53
C GLN A 553 12.48 -6.65 -9.84
N GLY A 554 11.43 -7.43 -9.62
CA GLY A 554 10.05 -7.02 -9.85
C GLY A 554 9.64 -5.84 -8.97
N PHE A 555 9.88 -5.93 -7.66
CA PHE A 555 9.60 -4.83 -6.74
C PHE A 555 10.47 -3.60 -7.01
N ALA A 556 11.76 -3.78 -7.29
CA ALA A 556 12.65 -2.68 -7.69
C ALA A 556 12.16 -1.97 -8.97
N THR A 557 11.61 -2.72 -9.92
CA THR A 557 11.02 -2.18 -11.16
C THR A 557 9.78 -1.34 -10.87
N VAL A 558 8.92 -1.80 -9.96
CA VAL A 558 7.75 -1.02 -9.52
C VAL A 558 8.18 0.32 -8.92
N LEU A 559 9.17 0.29 -8.02
CA LEU A 559 9.71 1.49 -7.37
C LEU A 559 10.38 2.45 -8.36
N ALA A 560 11.08 1.92 -9.37
CA ALA A 560 11.80 2.74 -10.34
C ALA A 560 10.87 3.36 -11.40
N ARG A 561 9.88 2.61 -11.87
CA ARG A 561 9.07 3.00 -13.03
C ARG A 561 7.76 3.70 -12.64
N TYR A 562 7.27 3.47 -11.43
CA TYR A 562 5.98 4.00 -10.95
C TYR A 562 6.12 4.60 -9.55
N PRO A 563 6.93 5.66 -9.36
CA PRO A 563 7.25 6.21 -8.04
C PRO A 563 6.04 6.86 -7.34
N ALA A 564 4.99 7.23 -8.07
CA ALA A 564 3.77 7.79 -7.49
C ALA A 564 2.69 6.72 -7.21
N ALA A 565 2.91 5.46 -7.57
CA ALA A 565 1.92 4.41 -7.46
C ALA A 565 1.53 4.11 -6.00
N GLY A 566 0.26 3.81 -5.76
CA GLY A 566 -0.23 3.42 -4.42
C GLY A 566 0.41 2.15 -3.85
N GLN A 567 1.03 1.32 -4.70
CA GLN A 567 1.71 0.08 -4.31
C GLN A 567 3.14 0.28 -3.80
N VAL A 568 3.71 1.49 -3.89
CA VAL A 568 5.10 1.77 -3.49
C VAL A 568 5.44 1.29 -2.07
N PRO A 569 4.63 1.58 -1.01
CA PRO A 569 4.95 1.10 0.35
C PRO A 569 5.05 -0.43 0.43
N ARG A 570 4.12 -1.14 -0.23
CA ARG A 570 4.12 -2.61 -0.27
C ARG A 570 5.25 -3.17 -1.12
N ALA A 571 5.69 -2.45 -2.15
CA ALA A 571 6.82 -2.86 -2.97
C ALA A 571 8.14 -2.75 -2.19
N VAL A 572 8.29 -1.73 -1.33
CA VAL A 572 9.43 -1.63 -0.41
C VAL A 572 9.45 -2.77 0.61
N GLU A 573 8.28 -3.11 1.18
CA GLU A 573 8.14 -4.25 2.10
C GLU A 573 8.48 -5.57 1.41
N GLY A 574 7.89 -5.83 0.23
CA GLY A 574 8.19 -7.01 -0.56
C GLY A 574 9.66 -7.13 -0.98
N LEU A 575 10.34 -6.00 -1.22
CA LEU A 575 11.79 -5.97 -1.48
C LEU A 575 12.60 -6.40 -0.25
N ARG A 576 12.21 -5.96 0.95
CA ARG A 576 12.84 -6.35 2.21
C ARG A 576 12.61 -7.84 2.50
N ASP A 577 11.38 -8.32 2.32
CA ASP A 577 11.02 -9.73 2.53
C ASP A 577 11.77 -10.64 1.55
N ALA A 578 11.85 -10.25 0.28
CA ALA A 578 12.62 -10.98 -0.72
C ALA A 578 14.12 -11.00 -0.39
N GLY A 579 14.67 -9.89 0.11
CA GLY A 579 16.05 -9.83 0.59
C GLY A 579 16.31 -10.76 1.78
N GLY A 580 15.41 -10.77 2.77
CA GLY A 580 15.49 -11.68 3.91
C GLY A 580 15.41 -13.15 3.51
N GLY A 581 14.44 -13.49 2.64
CA GLY A 581 14.29 -14.84 2.11
C GLY A 581 15.50 -15.33 1.31
N LEU A 582 16.15 -14.44 0.55
CA LEU A 582 17.38 -14.78 -0.17
C LEU A 582 18.53 -15.14 0.78
N VAL A 583 18.69 -14.43 1.89
CA VAL A 583 19.73 -14.73 2.90
C VAL A 583 19.50 -16.10 3.51
N VAL A 584 18.27 -16.42 3.89
CA VAL A 584 17.90 -17.74 4.43
C VAL A 584 18.15 -18.84 3.40
N ALA A 585 17.73 -18.64 2.14
CA ALA A 585 17.95 -19.63 1.09
C ALA A 585 19.44 -19.88 0.80
N LEU A 586 20.29 -18.86 0.88
CA LEU A 586 21.74 -19.01 0.74
C LEU A 586 22.36 -19.77 1.92
N GLN A 587 21.87 -19.56 3.14
CA GLN A 587 22.29 -20.33 4.31
C GLN A 587 21.89 -21.80 4.17
N GLU A 588 20.64 -22.09 3.81
CA GLU A 588 20.19 -23.46 3.57
C GLU A 588 20.96 -24.16 2.44
N ALA A 589 21.28 -23.44 1.36
CA ALA A 589 22.08 -23.98 0.26
C ALA A 589 23.51 -24.31 0.71
N ARG A 590 24.10 -23.46 1.57
CA ARG A 590 25.40 -23.71 2.19
C ARG A 590 25.36 -24.95 3.08
N ASP A 591 24.34 -25.07 3.91
CA ASP A 591 24.20 -26.19 4.85
C ASP A 591 23.99 -27.52 4.10
N LYS A 592 23.12 -27.53 3.07
CA LYS A 592 22.94 -28.69 2.18
C LYS A 592 24.22 -29.07 1.43
N ALA A 593 25.00 -28.09 0.98
CA ALA A 593 26.28 -28.37 0.34
C ALA A 593 27.27 -29.00 1.34
N ALA A 594 27.31 -28.51 2.58
CA ALA A 594 28.14 -29.09 3.63
C ALA A 594 27.70 -30.52 3.99
N GLU A 595 26.40 -30.78 4.11
CA GLU A 595 25.86 -32.13 4.31
C GLU A 595 26.23 -33.07 3.15
N ARG A 596 26.12 -32.60 1.91
CA ARG A 596 26.47 -33.41 0.72
C ARG A 596 27.96 -33.72 0.68
N ILE A 597 28.82 -32.77 1.05
CA ILE A 597 30.27 -33.01 1.18
C ILE A 597 30.53 -34.07 2.24
N ALA A 598 29.89 -33.98 3.41
CA ALA A 598 30.02 -34.99 4.47
C ALA A 598 29.54 -36.39 4.03
N GLU A 599 28.44 -36.45 3.26
CA GLU A 599 27.94 -37.71 2.70
C GLU A 599 28.93 -38.31 1.69
N LEU A 600 29.49 -37.49 0.79
CA LEU A 600 30.49 -37.92 -0.18
C LEU A 600 31.78 -38.39 0.52
N GLU A 601 32.18 -37.74 1.61
CA GLU A 601 33.30 -38.17 2.45
C GLU A 601 33.05 -39.53 3.10
N SER A 602 31.85 -39.75 3.65
CA SER A 602 31.45 -41.04 4.21
C SER A 602 31.45 -42.14 3.15
N ARG A 603 30.94 -41.86 1.95
CA ARG A 603 30.93 -42.82 0.83
C ARG A 603 32.35 -43.14 0.34
N LEU A 604 33.21 -42.14 0.25
CA LEU A 604 34.63 -42.32 -0.09
C LEU A 604 35.36 -43.17 0.95
N ALA A 605 35.10 -42.94 2.25
CA ALA A 605 35.68 -43.72 3.32
C ALA A 605 35.22 -45.19 3.27
N ALA A 606 33.91 -45.43 3.06
CA ALA A 606 33.36 -46.77 2.91
C ALA A 606 33.95 -47.50 1.69
N ALA A 607 33.96 -46.85 0.52
CA ALA A 607 34.53 -47.43 -0.70
C ALA A 607 36.03 -47.73 -0.55
N ARG A 608 36.79 -46.90 0.19
CA ARG A 608 38.20 -47.13 0.46
C ARG A 608 38.45 -48.33 1.39
N ASN A 609 37.56 -48.57 2.34
CA ASN A 609 37.62 -49.73 3.24
C ASN A 609 37.18 -51.03 2.54
N GLU A 610 36.34 -50.96 1.51
CA GLU A 610 35.93 -52.10 0.70
C GLU A 610 36.95 -52.55 -0.35
N VAL A 611 37.93 -51.70 -0.72
CA VAL A 611 39.05 -52.11 -1.58
C VAL A 611 39.98 -52.98 -0.73
N PRO A 612 40.02 -54.31 -0.93
CA PRO A 612 40.92 -55.18 -0.17
C PRO A 612 42.35 -54.76 -0.49
N GLU A 613 43.21 -54.63 0.54
CA GLU A 613 44.63 -54.46 0.31
C GLU A 613 45.12 -55.55 -0.66
N PRO A 614 45.83 -55.20 -1.74
CA PRO A 614 46.43 -56.19 -2.61
C PRO A 614 47.42 -56.99 -1.78
N ILE A 615 47.05 -58.22 -1.43
CA ILE A 615 47.89 -59.16 -0.70
C ILE A 615 49.27 -59.17 -1.38
N PRO A 616 50.34 -58.74 -0.70
CA PRO A 616 51.68 -58.77 -1.29
C PRO A 616 52.14 -60.23 -1.34
N GLY A 617 51.86 -60.94 -2.44
CA GLY A 617 52.27 -62.35 -2.53
C GLY A 617 51.94 -63.16 -3.78
N THR A 618 51.11 -62.74 -4.73
CA THR A 618 50.66 -63.65 -5.81
C THR A 618 50.80 -63.13 -7.25
N ALA A 619 51.67 -62.15 -7.50
CA ALA A 619 51.89 -61.59 -8.84
C ALA A 619 52.79 -62.43 -9.79
N SER A 620 52.96 -63.75 -9.58
CA SER A 620 53.87 -64.56 -10.44
C SER A 620 53.32 -65.89 -10.99
N ALA A 621 52.03 -66.19 -10.88
CA ALA A 621 51.52 -67.47 -11.42
C ALA A 621 50.09 -67.40 -11.95
N ALA A 622 49.83 -66.57 -12.97
CA ALA A 622 48.59 -66.67 -13.74
C ALA A 622 48.73 -66.08 -15.16
N ALA A 623 49.73 -66.55 -15.91
CA ALA A 623 49.75 -66.44 -17.37
C ALA A 623 49.63 -67.85 -17.94
N GLY A 624 48.40 -68.35 -18.06
CA GLY A 624 48.13 -69.61 -18.76
C GLY A 624 47.08 -70.49 -18.10
N ALA A 625 45.79 -70.16 -18.29
CA ALA A 625 44.73 -71.16 -18.34
C ALA A 625 43.50 -70.57 -19.02
N THR A 626 43.20 -71.13 -20.19
CA THR A 626 41.98 -70.96 -20.98
C THR A 626 40.74 -71.46 -20.23
N ALA A 627 39.63 -70.72 -20.38
CA ALA A 627 38.22 -71.11 -20.36
C ALA A 627 37.72 -72.16 -19.34
N THR A 628 36.70 -71.82 -18.54
CA THR A 628 35.34 -72.44 -18.55
C THR A 628 34.49 -71.89 -17.37
N THR A 629 33.20 -71.70 -17.65
CA THR A 629 32.05 -71.21 -16.87
C THR A 629 32.01 -71.37 -15.34
N ALA A 630 31.61 -70.29 -14.65
CA ALA A 630 30.72 -70.32 -13.48
C ALA A 630 30.00 -68.95 -13.28
N PRO A 631 28.65 -68.88 -13.29
CA PRO A 631 27.91 -67.69 -12.87
C PRO A 631 27.61 -67.82 -11.37
N GLY A 632 28.41 -67.20 -10.51
CA GLY A 632 28.22 -67.36 -9.08
C GLY A 632 29.27 -66.66 -8.23
N ALA A 633 29.22 -65.32 -8.25
CA ALA A 633 29.64 -64.42 -7.17
C ALA A 633 29.67 -63.01 -7.76
N ALA A 634 28.49 -62.38 -7.85
CA ALA A 634 28.40 -60.93 -7.99
C ALA A 634 28.84 -60.30 -6.66
N GLY A 635 30.14 -60.42 -6.34
CA GLY A 635 30.79 -59.60 -5.34
C GLY A 635 30.87 -58.21 -5.93
N SER A 636 30.10 -57.30 -5.35
CA SER A 636 30.02 -55.87 -5.62
C SER A 636 31.39 -55.19 -5.50
N THR A 637 32.24 -55.35 -6.50
CA THR A 637 33.37 -54.44 -6.71
C THR A 637 32.76 -53.16 -7.26
N ILE A 638 32.63 -52.12 -6.42
CA ILE A 638 32.34 -50.77 -6.90
C ILE A 638 33.37 -50.47 -8.01
N PRO A 639 32.95 -50.17 -9.26
CA PRO A 639 33.88 -49.92 -10.34
C PRO A 639 34.79 -48.76 -9.96
N THR A 640 36.09 -48.90 -10.18
CA THR A 640 37.08 -47.83 -9.92
C THR A 640 36.69 -46.50 -10.58
N ALA A 641 35.90 -46.54 -11.66
CA ALA A 641 35.30 -45.39 -12.33
C ALA A 641 34.29 -44.60 -11.47
N GLU A 642 33.51 -45.26 -10.62
CA GLU A 642 32.53 -44.61 -9.74
C GLU A 642 33.25 -43.84 -8.61
N LEU A 643 34.33 -44.40 -8.09
CA LEU A 643 35.18 -43.77 -7.08
C LEU A 643 35.84 -42.48 -7.63
N VAL A 644 36.34 -42.53 -8.88
CA VAL A 644 36.89 -41.36 -9.59
C VAL A 644 35.81 -40.31 -9.85
N ALA A 645 34.59 -40.72 -10.25
CA ALA A 645 33.47 -39.81 -10.49
C ALA A 645 33.06 -39.07 -9.20
N LEU A 646 32.96 -39.77 -8.07
CA LEU A 646 32.64 -39.16 -6.77
C LEU A 646 33.74 -38.18 -6.31
N GLN A 647 35.02 -38.48 -6.56
CA GLN A 647 36.13 -37.57 -6.28
C GLN A 647 36.12 -36.31 -7.17
N GLN A 648 35.75 -36.46 -8.44
CA GLN A 648 35.58 -35.33 -9.35
C GLN A 648 34.39 -34.46 -8.94
N GLU A 649 33.28 -35.06 -8.51
CA GLU A 649 32.10 -34.31 -8.05
C GLU A 649 32.39 -33.57 -6.74
N LYS A 650 33.07 -34.22 -5.78
CA LYS A 650 33.52 -33.58 -4.53
C LYS A 650 34.43 -32.39 -4.81
N SER A 651 35.50 -32.58 -5.59
CA SER A 651 36.46 -31.50 -5.89
C SER A 651 35.81 -30.34 -6.65
N ARG A 652 34.85 -30.64 -7.53
CA ARG A 652 34.04 -29.60 -8.19
C ARG A 652 33.21 -28.80 -7.18
N LEU A 653 32.46 -29.47 -6.30
CA LEU A 653 31.63 -28.80 -5.28
C LEU A 653 32.48 -27.99 -4.29
N GLU A 654 33.64 -28.51 -3.87
CA GLU A 654 34.60 -27.77 -3.03
C GLU A 654 35.11 -26.51 -3.75
N SER A 655 35.46 -26.62 -5.04
CA SER A 655 35.91 -25.46 -5.82
C SER A 655 34.80 -24.40 -6.01
N GLU A 656 33.56 -24.83 -6.21
CA GLU A 656 32.39 -23.95 -6.35
C GLU A 656 32.08 -23.26 -5.01
N LEU A 657 32.13 -23.99 -3.89
CA LEU A 657 31.90 -23.46 -2.55
C LEU A 657 33.00 -22.50 -2.12
N GLU A 658 34.26 -22.81 -2.41
CA GLU A 658 35.40 -21.92 -2.13
C GLU A 658 35.30 -20.63 -2.96
N THR A 659 34.92 -20.74 -4.24
CA THR A 659 34.68 -19.57 -5.09
C THR A 659 33.54 -18.71 -4.54
N ALA A 660 32.44 -19.31 -4.09
CA ALA A 660 31.32 -18.60 -3.50
C ALA A 660 31.71 -17.92 -2.18
N ARG A 661 32.50 -18.61 -1.33
CA ARG A 661 33.02 -18.09 -0.08
C ARG A 661 33.94 -16.89 -0.31
N MET A 662 34.90 -16.99 -1.22
CA MET A 662 35.79 -15.88 -1.58
C MET A 662 35.00 -14.66 -2.07
N ARG A 663 33.96 -14.86 -2.90
CA ARG A 663 33.08 -13.76 -3.36
C ARG A 663 32.35 -13.10 -2.19
N TYR A 664 31.79 -13.90 -1.29
CA TYR A 664 31.11 -13.38 -0.10
C TYR A 664 32.06 -12.61 0.81
N GLU A 665 33.23 -13.16 1.12
CA GLU A 665 34.25 -12.52 1.94
C GLU A 665 34.78 -11.22 1.31
N ALA A 666 34.95 -11.20 -0.03
CA ALA A 666 35.32 -9.99 -0.75
C ALA A 666 34.26 -8.88 -0.61
N VAL A 667 32.98 -9.18 -0.77
CA VAL A 667 31.89 -8.20 -0.57
C VAL A 667 31.80 -7.76 0.88
N ALA A 668 31.88 -8.69 1.83
CA ALA A 668 31.81 -8.40 3.27
C ALA A 668 33.00 -7.56 3.75
N SER A 669 34.19 -7.78 3.19
CA SER A 669 35.38 -6.94 3.49
C SER A 669 35.24 -5.54 2.89
N ALA A 670 34.78 -5.43 1.65
CA ALA A 670 34.51 -4.14 1.00
C ALA A 670 33.45 -3.33 1.78
N TYR A 671 32.41 -4.00 2.29
CA TYR A 671 31.38 -3.36 3.09
C TYR A 671 31.91 -2.87 4.44
N ARG A 672 32.71 -3.70 5.14
CA ARG A 672 33.35 -3.29 6.40
C ARG A 672 34.27 -2.09 6.22
N ALA A 673 35.06 -2.07 5.14
CA ALA A 673 35.92 -0.93 4.80
C ALA A 673 35.11 0.34 4.54
N TYR A 674 34.03 0.23 3.75
CA TYR A 674 33.10 1.34 3.53
C TYR A 674 32.46 1.84 4.83
N GLY A 675 31.96 0.95 5.68
CA GLY A 675 31.32 1.32 6.95
C GLY A 675 32.27 2.09 7.87
N ALA A 676 33.53 1.64 7.97
CA ALA A 676 34.55 2.35 8.75
C ALA A 676 34.88 3.74 8.18
N ASP A 677 34.99 3.86 6.84
CA ASP A 677 35.20 5.14 6.17
C ASP A 677 34.02 6.09 6.39
N GLU A 678 32.79 5.60 6.24
CA GLU A 678 31.56 6.37 6.45
C GLU A 678 31.44 6.84 7.89
N GLU A 679 31.63 5.96 8.88
CA GLU A 679 31.57 6.31 10.29
C GLU A 679 32.62 7.36 10.65
N ALA A 680 33.84 7.24 10.12
CA ALA A 680 34.90 8.25 10.30
C ALA A 680 34.56 9.61 9.64
N ILE A 681 33.87 9.61 8.50
CA ILE A 681 33.39 10.82 7.83
C ILE A 681 32.27 11.48 8.66
N LEU A 682 31.27 10.70 9.05
CA LEU A 682 30.11 11.21 9.80
C LEU A 682 30.49 11.68 11.21
N ALA A 683 31.46 11.03 11.86
CA ALA A 683 31.97 11.44 13.17
C ALA A 683 32.66 12.82 13.15
N ARG A 684 33.20 13.26 12.01
CA ARG A 684 33.73 14.62 11.84
C ARG A 684 32.62 15.68 11.79
N GLY A 685 31.40 15.29 11.46
CA GLY A 685 30.23 16.17 11.35
C GLY A 685 30.31 17.18 10.20
N GLY A 686 29.29 18.02 10.10
CA GLY A 686 29.18 19.08 9.08
C GLY A 686 28.50 18.64 7.79
N ASP A 687 27.96 19.61 7.04
CA ASP A 687 27.13 19.35 5.85
C ASP A 687 27.90 18.66 4.71
N LEU A 688 29.23 18.88 4.65
CA LEU A 688 30.12 18.22 3.70
C LEU A 688 30.35 16.73 4.00
N ALA A 689 30.16 16.29 5.25
CA ALA A 689 30.35 14.89 5.62
C ALA A 689 29.36 13.97 4.90
N LEU A 690 28.12 14.41 4.69
CA LEU A 690 27.13 13.62 3.94
C LEU A 690 27.49 13.49 2.46
N VAL A 691 28.06 14.54 1.86
CA VAL A 691 28.53 14.52 0.47
C VAL A 691 29.73 13.58 0.31
N GLU A 692 30.68 13.65 1.26
CA GLU A 692 31.85 12.78 1.27
C GLU A 692 31.47 11.32 1.54
N ALA A 693 30.55 11.05 2.48
CA ALA A 693 30.01 9.72 2.75
C ALA A 693 29.30 9.13 1.51
N LYS A 694 28.52 9.94 0.79
CA LYS A 694 27.93 9.53 -0.48
C LYS A 694 29.00 9.15 -1.52
N ALA A 695 30.09 9.91 -1.62
CA ALA A 695 31.18 9.58 -2.53
C ALA A 695 31.83 8.23 -2.17
N LYS A 696 31.96 7.91 -0.88
CA LYS A 696 32.43 6.60 -0.41
C LYS A 696 31.45 5.47 -0.72
N LEU A 697 30.15 5.71 -0.58
CA LEU A 697 29.12 4.74 -1.00
C LEU A 697 29.20 4.46 -2.51
N ASP A 698 29.33 5.50 -3.33
CA ASP A 698 29.50 5.36 -4.78
C ASP A 698 30.78 4.56 -5.12
N ALA A 699 31.88 4.82 -4.41
CA ALA A 699 33.13 4.06 -4.56
C ALA A 699 32.96 2.58 -4.18
N PHE A 700 32.30 2.30 -3.05
CA PHE A 700 31.97 0.93 -2.60
C PHE A 700 31.14 0.17 -3.64
N LEU A 701 30.07 0.79 -4.13
CA LEU A 701 29.18 0.19 -5.14
C LEU A 701 29.89 -0.04 -6.48
N SER A 702 30.92 0.76 -6.78
CA SER A 702 31.77 0.58 -7.96
C SER A 702 32.93 -0.41 -7.77
N SER A 703 33.14 -0.92 -6.56
CA SER A 703 34.25 -1.82 -6.28
C SER A 703 34.14 -3.12 -7.10
N PRO A 704 35.25 -3.76 -7.50
CA PRO A 704 35.23 -5.03 -8.23
C PRO A 704 34.47 -6.13 -7.49
N ALA A 705 34.58 -6.17 -6.15
CA ALA A 705 33.89 -7.14 -5.31
C ALA A 705 32.35 -7.00 -5.43
N VAL A 706 31.84 -5.77 -5.31
CA VAL A 706 30.39 -5.50 -5.36
C VAL A 706 29.86 -5.58 -6.79
N SER A 707 30.57 -5.04 -7.77
CA SER A 707 30.14 -5.06 -9.17
C SER A 707 30.14 -6.46 -9.79
N SER A 708 31.07 -7.33 -9.38
CA SER A 708 31.06 -8.74 -9.78
C SER A 708 29.93 -9.54 -9.11
N ALA A 709 29.65 -9.29 -7.83
CA ALA A 709 28.60 -9.98 -7.09
C ALA A 709 27.19 -9.46 -7.42
N MET A 710 27.05 -8.16 -7.68
CA MET A 710 25.79 -7.45 -7.86
C MET A 710 25.87 -6.48 -9.06
N PRO A 711 25.91 -7.01 -10.30
CA PRO A 711 26.04 -6.17 -11.50
C PRO A 711 24.87 -5.19 -11.66
N GLY A 712 25.22 -3.92 -11.90
CA GLY A 712 24.27 -2.82 -12.11
C GLY A 712 23.59 -2.29 -10.84
N MET A 713 24.03 -2.70 -9.64
CA MET A 713 23.47 -2.18 -8.37
C MET A 713 23.69 -0.67 -8.22
N ARG A 714 24.90 -0.20 -8.55
CA ARG A 714 25.26 1.23 -8.54
C ARG A 714 24.30 2.07 -9.38
N ASP A 715 24.06 1.67 -10.63
CA ASP A 715 23.20 2.42 -11.56
C ASP A 715 21.75 2.49 -11.07
N ARG A 716 21.28 1.43 -10.40
CA ARG A 716 19.95 1.43 -9.76
C ARG A 716 19.88 2.43 -8.61
N ILE A 717 20.84 2.41 -7.69
CA ILE A 717 20.91 3.34 -6.55
C ILE A 717 21.02 4.79 -7.05
N ALA A 718 21.87 5.04 -8.04
CA ALA A 718 22.03 6.37 -8.64
C ALA A 718 20.71 6.90 -9.23
N ARG A 719 19.93 6.04 -9.93
CA ARG A 719 18.60 6.42 -10.44
C ARG A 719 17.62 6.75 -9.33
N TYR A 720 17.59 5.99 -8.23
CA TYR A 720 16.71 6.27 -7.10
C TYR A 720 17.07 7.60 -6.41
N LEU A 721 18.35 7.85 -6.20
CA LEU A 721 18.82 9.11 -5.62
C LEU A 721 18.47 10.31 -6.51
N ALA A 722 18.64 10.20 -7.83
CA ALA A 722 18.26 11.25 -8.77
C ALA A 722 16.74 11.53 -8.75
N ALA A 723 15.92 10.48 -8.68
CA ALA A 723 14.46 10.63 -8.57
C ALA A 723 14.07 11.29 -7.24
N PHE A 724 14.68 10.88 -6.13
CA PHE A 724 14.44 11.47 -4.82
C PHE A 724 14.85 12.95 -4.76
N GLN A 725 16.03 13.30 -5.28
CA GLN A 725 16.48 14.69 -5.38
C GLN A 725 15.53 15.53 -6.25
N THR A 726 15.06 15.00 -7.36
CA THR A 726 14.10 15.69 -8.23
C THR A 726 12.76 15.92 -7.51
N ALA A 727 12.29 14.93 -6.74
CA ALA A 727 11.07 15.05 -5.95
C ALA A 727 11.21 16.09 -4.82
N GLY A 728 12.30 16.03 -4.06
CA GLY A 728 12.60 16.99 -2.99
C GLY A 728 12.77 18.41 -3.51
N GLN A 729 13.47 18.60 -4.65
CA GLN A 729 13.58 19.92 -5.29
C GLN A 729 12.21 20.47 -5.70
N LYS A 730 11.33 19.65 -6.27
CA LYS A 730 9.96 20.06 -6.62
C LYS A 730 9.18 20.47 -5.37
N GLU A 731 9.24 19.69 -4.31
CA GLU A 731 8.55 19.98 -3.05
C GLU A 731 9.05 21.30 -2.42
N VAL A 732 10.36 21.52 -2.38
CA VAL A 732 10.95 22.78 -1.90
C VAL A 732 10.48 23.97 -2.74
N LEU A 733 10.42 23.83 -4.06
CA LEU A 733 9.91 24.89 -4.95
C LEU A 733 8.41 25.15 -4.73
N PHE A 734 7.59 24.12 -4.52
CA PHE A 734 6.17 24.29 -4.20
C PHE A 734 5.97 24.97 -2.85
N ASN A 735 6.70 24.55 -1.81
CA ASN A 735 6.65 25.18 -0.50
C ASN A 735 7.11 26.65 -0.56
N ALA A 736 8.17 26.93 -1.32
CA ALA A 736 8.65 28.29 -1.55
C ALA A 736 7.59 29.15 -2.26
N ALA A 737 6.94 28.61 -3.29
CA ALA A 737 5.87 29.29 -4.01
C ALA A 737 4.65 29.55 -3.11
N ASP A 738 4.23 28.57 -2.31
CA ASP A 738 3.10 28.70 -1.36
C ASP A 738 3.40 29.74 -0.27
N ILE A 739 4.65 29.81 0.22
CA ILE A 739 5.07 30.83 1.20
C ILE A 739 4.98 32.23 0.59
N VAL A 740 5.47 32.41 -0.64
CA VAL A 740 5.44 33.70 -1.33
C VAL A 740 4.00 34.12 -1.65
N ASP A 741 3.18 33.21 -2.18
CA ASP A 741 1.77 33.50 -2.49
C ASP A 741 0.94 33.75 -1.22
N GLY A 742 1.17 32.95 -0.16
CA GLY A 742 0.58 33.15 1.15
C GLY A 742 0.90 34.53 1.74
N ALA A 743 2.17 34.94 1.69
CA ALA A 743 2.59 36.27 2.14
C ALA A 743 2.00 37.40 1.29
N ALA A 744 1.94 37.23 -0.04
CA ALA A 744 1.37 38.20 -0.97
C ALA A 744 -0.13 38.44 -0.75
N ARG A 745 -0.88 37.41 -0.36
CA ARG A 745 -2.33 37.49 -0.09
C ARG A 745 -2.67 38.31 1.17
N ILE A 746 -1.76 38.40 2.13
CA ILE A 746 -2.01 39.07 3.40
C ILE A 746 -1.71 40.57 3.27
N ARG A 747 -2.76 41.40 3.16
CA ARG A 747 -2.62 42.86 3.02
C ARG A 747 -2.12 43.56 4.29
N ASP A 748 -2.54 43.09 5.46
CA ASP A 748 -2.18 43.68 6.74
C ASP A 748 -0.76 43.28 7.18
N ALA A 749 0.07 44.27 7.51
CA ALA A 749 1.47 44.06 7.88
C ALA A 749 1.61 43.28 9.20
N ALA A 750 0.73 43.49 10.16
CA ALA A 750 0.78 42.79 11.45
C ALA A 750 0.45 41.30 11.28
N THR A 751 -0.59 40.99 10.49
CA THR A 751 -0.97 39.61 10.16
C THR A 751 0.12 38.90 9.34
N ARG A 752 0.77 39.61 8.40
CA ARG A 752 1.89 39.06 7.62
C ARG A 752 3.10 38.77 8.50
N GLY A 753 3.37 39.62 9.49
CA GLY A 753 4.41 39.37 10.51
C GLY A 753 4.16 38.09 11.32
N ARG A 754 2.91 37.86 11.75
CA ARG A 754 2.53 36.61 12.44
C ARG A 754 2.68 35.38 11.55
N TYR A 755 2.26 35.48 10.29
CA TYR A 755 2.42 34.41 9.30
C TYR A 755 3.88 33.98 9.15
N PHE A 756 4.81 34.93 8.99
CA PHE A 756 6.24 34.59 8.93
C PHE A 756 6.78 34.01 10.23
N SER A 757 6.33 34.49 11.40
CA SER A 757 6.75 33.93 12.70
C SER A 757 6.28 32.47 12.87
N ASP A 758 5.07 32.15 12.41
CA ASP A 758 4.57 30.78 12.44
C ASP A 758 5.33 29.88 11.45
N LEU A 759 5.70 30.39 10.27
CA LEU A 759 6.56 29.67 9.32
C LEU A 759 7.95 29.41 9.90
N GLU A 760 8.56 30.38 10.58
CA GLU A 760 9.85 30.20 11.26
C GLU A 760 9.78 29.11 12.33
N LYS A 761 8.71 29.11 13.15
CA LYS A 761 8.51 28.05 14.16
C LYS A 761 8.38 26.67 13.53
N ARG A 762 7.63 26.54 12.44
CA ARG A 762 7.44 25.26 11.72
C ARG A 762 8.74 24.77 11.07
N ASN A 763 9.61 25.69 10.66
CA ASN A 763 10.86 25.40 9.97
C ASN A 763 12.10 25.60 10.86
N ALA A 764 11.95 25.57 12.19
CA ALA A 764 13.03 25.86 13.14
C ALA A 764 14.26 24.96 12.98
N GLY A 765 14.11 23.76 12.40
CA GLY A 765 15.20 22.83 12.10
C GLY A 765 15.74 22.89 10.67
N ASN A 766 15.26 23.80 9.82
CA ASN A 766 15.66 23.91 8.40
C ASN A 766 16.22 25.30 8.10
N GLN A 767 17.53 25.44 8.26
CA GLN A 767 18.21 26.73 8.16
C GLN A 767 18.06 27.37 6.76
N SER A 768 18.14 26.59 5.68
CA SER A 768 17.94 27.11 4.33
C SER A 768 16.52 27.65 4.11
N MET A 769 15.51 27.02 4.71
CA MET A 769 14.14 27.52 4.65
C MET A 769 13.96 28.78 5.48
N LEU A 770 14.63 28.90 6.64
CA LEU A 770 14.62 30.11 7.46
C LEU A 770 15.27 31.30 6.72
N GLU A 771 16.40 31.08 6.06
CA GLU A 771 17.06 32.10 5.22
C GLU A 771 16.17 32.54 4.06
N PHE A 772 15.49 31.58 3.41
CA PHE A 772 14.51 31.88 2.38
C PHE A 772 13.33 32.70 2.93
N ILE A 773 12.74 32.30 4.06
CA ILE A 773 11.65 33.03 4.71
C ILE A 773 12.07 34.46 5.06
N ASP A 774 13.29 34.67 5.56
CA ASP A 774 13.78 36.02 5.87
C ASP A 774 14.00 36.86 4.61
N SER A 775 14.54 36.27 3.54
CA SER A 775 14.66 36.93 2.24
C SER A 775 13.31 37.37 1.67
N VAL A 776 12.31 36.48 1.70
CA VAL A 776 10.92 36.80 1.29
C VAL A 776 10.33 37.89 2.17
N ARG A 777 10.52 37.80 3.50
CA ARG A 777 10.06 38.82 4.44
C ARG A 777 10.67 40.20 4.12
N GLN A 778 11.95 40.26 3.79
CA GLN A 778 12.63 41.49 3.39
C GLN A 778 12.07 42.07 2.09
N THR A 779 11.64 41.23 1.15
CA THR A 779 11.03 41.69 -0.12
C THR A 779 9.65 42.32 0.07
N PHE A 780 8.95 41.98 1.15
CA PHE A 780 7.60 42.47 1.48
C PHE A 780 7.56 43.58 2.54
N ARG A 781 8.72 44.04 3.02
CA ARG A 781 8.88 45.26 3.82
C ARG A 781 8.99 46.47 2.90
#